data_AF-A0A843U225-F1
#
_entry.id   AF-A0A843U225-F1
#
_cell.length_a   1.000
_cell.length_b   1.000
_cell.length_c   1.000
_cell.angle_alpha   90.00
_cell.angle_beta   90.00
_cell.angle_gamma   90.00
#
_symmetry.space_group_name_H-M   'P 1'
#
loop_
_entity.id
_entity.type
_entity.pdbx_description
1 polymer ?
#
loop_
_entity_poly.entity_id
_entity_poly.type
_entity_poly.pdbx_seq_one_letter_code
_entity_poly.pdbx_strand_id
1 'polypeptide(L)'
;MTGLVRCHVMEVESFENEEVAEILNNWFVSIKVDREERPDVDKVYMTYVQAMYGGGGWPLSVFLSPSLKPFMGGTYFPPDDKYARPVHCRDLSKSYDPKFGGFGSAPKFPRPVEIHLMLYQSWKLMENGNENEARNAVKMACYTLQYMARGGIHDHIGGGFHRYSVDECWHVPHFEKMLYDQAQLANVYLDAFLISKNTFYSSMARDILDYVCRDLIGPTGEIYSAEDADSAEYEGASRKKEGAFYVWTAEEIEETAGDSSHIFKDHYYVKSSGNCDLSRMSDPHDEFKGKNVLIERKDIPLQASKLGMSVDELAAILGASRQKLFNARSRRPKPHLDDKVIVSWNGLAISSFARASKILKAEVKETKFYVPVIGLNPNEYLKVAEKAAAFIRTHLYEEHTHRLIHSFRNGPSKAPGFLDDYAFLISGLLDLYEFGGTTHWLLWDELFLDTEGGGYFNTPGEDPSVLLRLKEDHDGAEPSGNSVSAINLIRLSSMFTDGRSASYKEQAAHLLAVFESRLKEQSLAVPLMCCAADMLAVPSRTQVVIVGDKTSSEFSDMVSSVYSSYNPNRTVIQIDPKNVEEMEFWENNNPNIANMAKNGPADKAAVAYVCENFVCRSPVTSEGLHTLLNKTPVFTLEAFLSPSFPPYPSRFQYLGGAFLRELQGSWRQDLFVLALVLHPLKMAPKKASSEDIGWQDPSELEELGRIRIFSISPSDSDPTNLGSKMAWLEGLFLAYVPQEQWSDDYQEIENDGIGEE
;
A
#
# COMPACT_ATOMS: atom_id res chain seq x y z
N MET A 1 19.74 -11.72 19.45
CA MET A 1 19.24 -12.64 18.42
C MET A 1 17.73 -12.51 18.43
N THR A 2 17.16 -12.23 17.24
CA THR A 2 15.74 -12.28 16.85
C THR A 2 14.71 -11.62 17.77
N GLY A 3 14.36 -10.36 17.48
CA GLY A 3 13.15 -9.72 17.97
C GLY A 3 11.98 -10.13 17.07
N LEU A 4 11.03 -10.88 17.64
CA LEU A 4 9.85 -11.43 16.98
C LEU A 4 8.68 -10.44 17.10
N VAL A 5 8.07 -10.10 15.96
CA VAL A 5 6.87 -9.26 15.84
C VAL A 5 5.67 -10.00 16.41
N ARG A 6 4.95 -9.40 17.37
CA ARG A 6 3.74 -9.97 17.98
C ARG A 6 2.47 -9.30 17.42
N CYS A 7 1.43 -10.09 17.11
CA CYS A 7 0.11 -9.60 16.71
C CYS A 7 -0.88 -9.78 17.88
N HIS A 8 -1.21 -8.72 18.62
CA HIS A 8 -2.05 -8.78 19.85
C HIS A 8 -3.56 -8.58 19.62
N VAL A 9 -4.00 -8.18 18.41
CA VAL A 9 -5.38 -7.69 18.19
C VAL A 9 -6.43 -8.82 18.16
N MET A 10 -6.15 -9.93 17.46
CA MET A 10 -7.10 -11.06 17.35
C MET A 10 -7.30 -11.82 18.67
N GLU A 11 -6.23 -11.95 19.48
CA GLU A 11 -6.30 -12.64 20.77
C GLU A 11 -7.31 -11.95 21.69
N VAL A 12 -7.23 -10.62 21.78
CA VAL A 12 -8.09 -9.78 22.62
C VAL A 12 -9.51 -9.64 22.06
N GLU A 13 -9.68 -9.52 20.74
CA GLU A 13 -11.00 -9.26 20.16
C GLU A 13 -11.84 -10.52 19.93
N SER A 14 -11.22 -11.66 19.65
CA SER A 14 -11.91 -12.90 19.26
C SER A 14 -11.75 -14.01 20.28
N PHE A 15 -10.53 -14.31 20.76
CA PHE A 15 -10.29 -15.49 21.62
C PHE A 15 -10.51 -15.23 23.12
N GLU A 16 -10.41 -13.97 23.55
CA GLU A 16 -10.79 -13.52 24.90
C GLU A 16 -12.30 -13.21 25.03
N ASN A 17 -13.06 -13.25 23.92
CA ASN A 17 -14.51 -13.14 23.96
C ASN A 17 -15.11 -14.41 24.58
N GLU A 18 -15.84 -14.26 25.69
CA GLU A 18 -16.39 -15.39 26.47
C GLU A 18 -17.32 -16.30 25.65
N GLU A 19 -18.16 -15.74 24.77
CA GLU A 19 -19.10 -16.52 23.95
C GLU A 19 -18.35 -17.33 22.88
N VAL A 20 -17.32 -16.74 22.25
CA VAL A 20 -16.48 -17.41 21.26
C VAL A 20 -15.61 -18.49 21.92
N ALA A 21 -15.02 -18.19 23.08
CA ALA A 21 -14.23 -19.15 23.85
C ALA A 21 -15.07 -20.36 24.29
N GLU A 22 -16.31 -20.15 24.72
CA GLU A 22 -17.24 -21.24 25.06
C GLU A 22 -17.55 -22.11 23.83
N ILE A 23 -17.78 -21.51 22.66
CA ILE A 23 -18.00 -22.27 21.42
C ILE A 23 -16.75 -23.08 21.05
N LEU A 24 -15.56 -22.47 21.09
CA LEU A 24 -14.32 -23.16 20.73
C LEU A 24 -14.04 -24.34 21.67
N ASN A 25 -14.16 -24.14 22.99
CA ASN A 25 -13.94 -25.21 23.98
C ASN A 25 -14.99 -26.33 23.90
N ASN A 26 -16.22 -26.03 23.49
CA ASN A 26 -17.28 -27.03 23.39
C ASN A 26 -17.18 -27.89 22.12
N TRP A 27 -16.62 -27.36 21.04
CA TRP A 27 -16.69 -27.99 19.71
C TRP A 27 -15.34 -28.35 19.09
N PHE A 28 -14.24 -27.77 19.59
CA PHE A 28 -12.91 -27.89 18.98
C PHE A 28 -11.82 -28.12 20.03
N VAL A 29 -10.71 -28.73 19.61
CA VAL A 29 -9.47 -28.80 20.38
C VAL A 29 -8.52 -27.71 19.88
N SER A 30 -8.26 -26.68 20.71
CA SER A 30 -7.42 -25.53 20.37
C SER A 30 -5.93 -25.84 20.55
N ILE A 31 -5.13 -25.66 19.48
CA ILE A 31 -3.68 -25.93 19.47
C ILE A 31 -2.92 -24.64 19.14
N LYS A 32 -1.76 -24.42 19.78
CA LYS A 32 -0.87 -23.26 19.59
C LYS A 32 0.37 -23.68 18.77
N VAL A 33 0.67 -23.07 17.61
CA VAL A 33 1.86 -23.31 16.78
C VAL A 33 2.49 -21.98 16.40
N ASP A 34 3.77 -21.88 16.70
CA ASP A 34 4.61 -20.75 16.34
C ASP A 34 5.16 -20.95 14.92
N ARG A 35 4.94 -19.97 14.04
CA ARG A 35 5.35 -20.04 12.64
C ARG A 35 6.86 -19.95 12.42
N GLU A 36 7.58 -19.31 13.32
CA GLU A 36 9.04 -19.15 13.19
C GLU A 36 9.73 -20.46 13.60
N GLU A 37 9.08 -21.24 14.46
CA GLU A 37 9.51 -22.58 14.83
C GLU A 37 9.01 -23.67 13.87
N ARG A 38 7.80 -23.50 13.30
CA ARG A 38 7.16 -24.45 12.36
C ARG A 38 6.70 -23.78 11.06
N PRO A 39 7.64 -23.19 10.28
CA PRO A 39 7.32 -22.57 8.99
C PRO A 39 6.80 -23.60 7.98
N ASP A 40 7.06 -24.89 8.19
CA ASP A 40 6.52 -25.99 7.41
C ASP A 40 5.00 -26.15 7.57
N VAL A 41 4.50 -26.06 8.81
CA VAL A 41 3.06 -26.18 9.13
C VAL A 41 2.32 -24.93 8.69
N ASP A 42 2.89 -23.77 9.02
CA ASP A 42 2.49 -22.45 8.52
C ASP A 42 2.28 -22.47 7.01
N LYS A 43 3.31 -22.87 6.26
CA LYS A 43 3.27 -22.88 4.79
C LYS A 43 2.17 -23.78 4.26
N VAL A 44 1.99 -24.98 4.80
CA VAL A 44 0.95 -25.93 4.33
C VAL A 44 -0.45 -25.35 4.52
N TYR A 45 -0.74 -24.82 5.70
CA TYR A 45 -2.09 -24.35 6.01
C TYR A 45 -2.37 -22.94 5.50
N MET A 46 -1.36 -22.07 5.43
CA MET A 46 -1.44 -20.80 4.70
C MET A 46 -1.75 -21.06 3.23
N THR A 47 -1.07 -22.04 2.62
CA THR A 47 -1.34 -22.45 1.24
C THR A 47 -2.77 -22.94 1.08
N TYR A 48 -3.30 -23.74 2.02
CA TYR A 48 -4.70 -24.16 1.97
C TYR A 48 -5.69 -22.98 2.04
N VAL A 49 -5.49 -22.05 2.97
CA VAL A 49 -6.41 -20.90 3.14
C VAL A 49 -6.36 -19.98 1.92
N GLN A 50 -5.16 -19.70 1.42
CA GLN A 50 -4.97 -18.96 0.18
C GLN A 50 -5.62 -19.68 -1.01
N ALA A 51 -5.51 -21.02 -1.10
CA ALA A 51 -6.10 -21.80 -2.17
C ALA A 51 -7.64 -21.82 -2.14
N MET A 52 -8.24 -21.90 -0.94
CA MET A 52 -9.69 -22.11 -0.79
C MET A 52 -10.49 -20.80 -0.72
N TYR A 53 -9.91 -19.73 -0.17
CA TYR A 53 -10.60 -18.45 0.05
C TYR A 53 -10.00 -17.31 -0.78
N GLY A 54 -8.94 -17.59 -1.54
CA GLY A 54 -8.24 -16.67 -2.45
C GLY A 54 -7.62 -15.46 -1.74
N GLY A 55 -7.34 -15.60 -0.45
CA GLY A 55 -6.64 -14.62 0.40
C GLY A 55 -6.12 -15.34 1.63
N GLY A 56 -5.05 -14.82 2.24
CA GLY A 56 -4.45 -15.41 3.44
C GLY A 56 -3.35 -14.52 3.97
N GLY A 57 -3.23 -14.44 5.28
CA GLY A 57 -2.30 -13.56 5.95
C GLY A 57 -2.20 -13.91 7.43
N TRP A 58 -1.43 -13.13 8.17
CA TRP A 58 -1.25 -13.34 9.59
C TRP A 58 -2.14 -12.36 10.37
N PRO A 59 -2.81 -12.81 11.44
CA PRO A 59 -2.80 -14.17 12.01
C PRO A 59 -3.54 -15.19 11.13
N LEU A 60 -3.14 -16.46 11.12
CA LEU A 60 -3.80 -17.52 10.34
C LEU A 60 -4.64 -18.40 11.28
N SER A 61 -5.94 -18.53 10.99
CA SER A 61 -6.85 -19.45 11.69
C SER A 61 -7.33 -20.54 10.75
N VAL A 62 -7.12 -21.82 11.11
CA VAL A 62 -7.51 -22.97 10.28
C VAL A 62 -8.19 -24.04 11.14
N PHE A 63 -9.32 -24.52 10.64
CA PHE A 63 -10.13 -25.58 11.23
C PHE A 63 -9.91 -26.88 10.48
N LEU A 64 -9.58 -27.93 11.24
CA LEU A 64 -9.15 -29.24 10.77
C LEU A 64 -10.15 -30.32 11.18
N SER A 65 -10.31 -31.31 10.31
CA SER A 65 -10.98 -32.57 10.66
C SER A 65 -10.12 -33.40 11.64
N PRO A 66 -10.66 -34.45 12.27
CA PRO A 66 -9.88 -35.41 13.07
C PRO A 66 -8.70 -36.04 12.32
N SER A 67 -8.78 -36.11 10.99
CA SER A 67 -7.70 -36.59 10.12
C SER A 67 -6.65 -35.53 9.77
N LEU A 68 -6.64 -34.38 10.48
CA LEU A 68 -5.77 -33.22 10.30
C LEU A 68 -5.87 -32.53 8.93
N LYS A 69 -6.89 -32.90 8.14
CA LYS A 69 -7.19 -32.23 6.86
C LYS A 69 -7.95 -30.94 7.13
N PRO A 70 -7.50 -29.80 6.55
CA PRO A 70 -8.18 -28.53 6.71
C PRO A 70 -9.49 -28.53 5.93
N PHE A 71 -10.54 -27.95 6.51
CA PHE A 71 -11.85 -27.81 5.88
C PHE A 71 -12.38 -26.37 5.91
N MET A 72 -11.83 -25.51 6.79
CA MET A 72 -12.13 -24.08 6.84
C MET A 72 -10.89 -23.29 7.30
N GLY A 73 -10.73 -22.05 6.87
CA GLY A 73 -9.71 -21.17 7.44
C GLY A 73 -9.76 -19.74 6.89
N GLY A 74 -8.99 -18.85 7.50
CA GLY A 74 -9.01 -17.42 7.20
C GLY A 74 -8.06 -16.63 8.09
N THR A 75 -7.88 -15.35 7.76
CA THR A 75 -6.93 -14.47 8.48
C THR A 75 -7.56 -13.85 9.73
N TYR A 76 -8.76 -13.28 9.60
CA TYR A 76 -9.43 -12.64 10.73
C TYR A 76 -10.93 -12.92 10.72
N PHE A 77 -11.44 -13.38 11.87
CA PHE A 77 -12.85 -13.72 12.09
C PHE A 77 -13.41 -12.80 13.18
N PRO A 78 -14.11 -11.71 12.81
CA PRO A 78 -14.80 -10.87 13.79
C PRO A 78 -16.02 -11.60 14.37
N PRO A 79 -16.45 -11.27 15.59
CA PRO A 79 -17.60 -11.89 16.24
C PRO A 79 -18.97 -11.56 15.60
N ASP A 80 -19.04 -10.51 14.76
CA ASP A 80 -20.28 -10.07 14.10
C ASP A 80 -20.17 -10.10 12.57
N ASP A 81 -21.12 -10.77 11.92
CA ASP A 81 -21.20 -10.91 10.46
C ASP A 81 -21.94 -9.72 9.81
N LYS A 82 -21.25 -8.90 9.01
CA LYS A 82 -21.88 -7.87 8.17
C LYS A 82 -21.30 -7.81 6.76
N TYR A 83 -22.16 -8.24 5.81
CA TYR A 83 -22.29 -7.85 4.39
C TYR A 83 -21.81 -8.82 3.29
N ALA A 84 -22.75 -9.12 2.37
CA ALA A 84 -22.52 -9.51 0.98
C ALA A 84 -23.55 -8.79 0.07
N ARG A 85 -23.10 -8.17 -1.04
CA ARG A 85 -23.79 -7.86 -2.33
C ARG A 85 -22.94 -6.92 -3.24
N PRO A 86 -23.16 -6.88 -4.57
CA PRO A 86 -22.14 -6.50 -5.57
C PRO A 86 -21.89 -5.00 -5.87
N VAL A 87 -20.59 -4.70 -6.07
CA VAL A 87 -19.80 -3.56 -6.64
C VAL A 87 -20.36 -2.15 -6.66
N HIS A 88 -19.57 -1.16 -6.22
CA HIS A 88 -19.18 0.14 -6.85
C HIS A 88 -18.42 0.99 -5.79
N CYS A 89 -17.78 2.12 -6.14
CA CYS A 89 -17.26 3.13 -5.18
C CYS A 89 -18.23 3.52 -4.04
N ARG A 90 -19.53 3.28 -4.22
CA ARG A 90 -20.54 3.37 -3.16
C ARG A 90 -20.19 2.52 -1.94
N ASP A 91 -19.56 1.36 -2.11
CA ASP A 91 -19.14 0.51 -1.00
C ASP A 91 -17.92 1.07 -0.27
N LEU A 92 -16.92 1.58 -1.00
CA LEU A 92 -15.78 2.25 -0.38
C LEU A 92 -16.25 3.47 0.41
N SER A 93 -17.22 4.22 -0.12
CA SER A 93 -17.86 5.35 0.55
C SER A 93 -18.57 4.96 1.86
N LYS A 94 -19.03 3.70 2.02
CA LYS A 94 -19.65 3.24 3.28
C LYS A 94 -18.61 3.03 4.39
N SER A 95 -17.37 2.70 4.02
CA SER A 95 -16.26 2.54 4.96
C SER A 95 -15.52 3.84 5.28
N TYR A 96 -15.88 4.93 4.60
CA TYR A 96 -15.27 6.25 4.80
C TYR A 96 -15.51 6.77 6.21
N ASP A 97 -14.45 7.25 6.86
CA ASP A 97 -14.54 7.95 8.13
C ASP A 97 -14.77 9.45 7.88
N PRO A 98 -15.99 9.97 8.12
CA PRO A 98 -16.28 11.39 7.91
C PRO A 98 -15.64 12.30 8.96
N LYS A 99 -15.19 11.76 10.09
CA LYS A 99 -14.59 12.53 11.19
C LYS A 99 -13.12 12.80 10.89
N PHE A 100 -12.36 11.75 10.58
CA PHE A 100 -10.90 11.83 10.43
C PHE A 100 -10.39 11.51 9.03
N GLY A 101 -11.27 11.25 8.06
CA GLY A 101 -10.87 10.77 6.75
C GLY A 101 -10.25 9.36 6.81
N GLY A 102 -9.97 8.80 5.65
CA GLY A 102 -9.58 7.40 5.51
C GLY A 102 -10.78 6.47 5.39
N PHE A 103 -10.45 5.19 5.25
CA PHE A 103 -11.41 4.11 5.10
C PHE A 103 -11.10 3.05 6.17
N GLY A 104 -12.13 2.52 6.82
CA GLY A 104 -11.98 1.56 7.91
C GLY A 104 -11.67 2.16 9.29
N SER A 105 -11.37 1.28 10.24
CA SER A 105 -11.10 1.60 11.66
C SER A 105 -9.59 1.74 11.95
N ALA A 106 -9.25 2.02 13.21
CA ALA A 106 -7.88 1.88 13.69
C ALA A 106 -7.46 0.38 13.74
N PRO A 107 -6.18 0.03 13.50
CA PRO A 107 -5.12 0.91 12.97
C PRO A 107 -5.41 1.36 11.53
N LYS A 108 -5.10 2.62 11.22
CA LYS A 108 -5.35 3.21 9.91
C LYS A 108 -4.14 3.15 8.99
N PHE A 109 -4.31 2.50 7.85
CA PHE A 109 -3.29 2.42 6.81
C PHE A 109 -3.55 3.43 5.70
N PRO A 110 -2.53 4.15 5.20
CA PRO A 110 -2.63 4.84 3.94
C PRO A 110 -2.76 3.78 2.84
N ARG A 111 -3.92 3.66 2.21
CA ARG A 111 -4.15 2.79 1.04
C ARG A 111 -4.36 3.65 -0.21
N PRO A 112 -3.29 4.05 -0.92
CA PRO A 112 -3.42 4.96 -2.07
C PRO A 112 -4.28 4.39 -3.20
N VAL A 113 -4.35 3.07 -3.36
CA VAL A 113 -5.22 2.39 -4.34
C VAL A 113 -6.70 2.74 -4.18
N GLU A 114 -7.17 2.95 -2.94
CA GLU A 114 -8.55 3.36 -2.64
C GLU A 114 -8.80 4.82 -3.04
N ILE A 115 -7.82 5.69 -2.78
CA ILE A 115 -7.86 7.10 -3.16
C ILE A 115 -7.81 7.22 -4.69
N HIS A 116 -6.95 6.45 -5.35
CA HIS A 116 -6.89 6.38 -6.81
C HIS A 116 -8.24 6.00 -7.41
N LEU A 117 -8.87 4.93 -6.91
CA LEU A 117 -10.21 4.53 -7.35
C LEU A 117 -11.24 5.65 -7.18
N MET A 118 -11.23 6.36 -6.04
CA MET A 118 -12.12 7.51 -5.79
C MET A 118 -11.92 8.64 -6.80
N LEU A 119 -10.66 9.02 -7.07
CA LEU A 119 -10.34 10.07 -8.04
C LEU A 119 -10.69 9.65 -9.48
N TYR A 120 -10.37 8.41 -9.85
CA TYR A 120 -10.77 7.82 -11.14
C TYR A 120 -12.28 7.85 -11.35
N GLN A 121 -13.05 7.36 -10.37
CA GLN A 121 -14.50 7.35 -10.44
C GLN A 121 -15.08 8.76 -10.50
N SER A 122 -14.48 9.72 -9.79
CA SER A 122 -14.94 11.11 -9.86
C SER A 122 -14.85 11.67 -11.28
N TRP A 123 -13.78 11.36 -12.00
CA TRP A 123 -13.62 11.74 -13.40
C TRP A 123 -14.66 11.07 -14.28
N LYS A 124 -14.90 9.76 -14.10
CA LYS A 124 -15.94 9.01 -14.83
C LYS A 124 -17.34 9.60 -14.62
N LEU A 125 -17.66 9.95 -13.38
CA LEU A 125 -18.93 10.57 -13.02
C LEU A 125 -19.10 11.95 -13.67
N MET A 126 -18.03 12.75 -13.77
CA MET A 126 -18.05 14.02 -14.49
C MET A 126 -18.35 13.84 -15.97
N GLU A 127 -17.68 12.89 -16.64
CA GLU A 127 -17.93 12.58 -18.06
C GLU A 127 -19.38 12.15 -18.31
N ASN A 128 -19.99 11.46 -17.35
CA ASN A 128 -21.39 11.04 -17.41
C ASN A 128 -22.41 12.10 -16.95
N GLY A 129 -21.96 13.32 -16.58
CA GLY A 129 -22.81 14.42 -16.11
C GLY A 129 -23.28 14.30 -14.64
N ASN A 130 -22.75 13.36 -13.86
CA ASN A 130 -23.09 13.12 -12.45
C ASN A 130 -22.24 13.96 -11.50
N GLU A 131 -22.27 15.28 -11.67
CA GLU A 131 -21.31 16.18 -11.00
C GLU A 131 -21.37 16.16 -9.46
N ASN A 132 -22.56 15.99 -8.86
CA ASN A 132 -22.71 15.96 -7.41
C ASN A 132 -22.01 14.76 -6.78
N GLU A 133 -22.17 13.58 -7.39
CA GLU A 133 -21.50 12.36 -6.93
C GLU A 133 -19.98 12.47 -7.15
N ALA A 134 -19.56 13.04 -8.27
CA ALA A 134 -18.14 13.31 -8.55
C ALA A 134 -17.52 14.23 -7.48
N ARG A 135 -18.20 15.34 -7.14
CA ARG A 135 -17.76 16.26 -6.07
C ARG A 135 -17.62 15.56 -4.74
N ASN A 136 -18.55 14.65 -4.40
CA ASN A 136 -18.49 13.90 -3.15
C ASN A 136 -17.28 12.93 -3.13
N ALA A 137 -16.99 12.24 -4.23
CA ALA A 137 -15.83 11.36 -4.33
C ALA A 137 -14.51 12.14 -4.18
N VAL A 138 -14.36 13.28 -4.88
CA VAL A 138 -13.19 14.16 -4.71
C VAL A 138 -13.09 14.66 -3.28
N LYS A 139 -14.21 15.04 -2.65
CA LYS A 139 -14.23 15.49 -1.25
C LYS A 139 -13.67 14.43 -0.30
N MET A 140 -14.11 13.17 -0.41
CA MET A 140 -13.66 12.09 0.47
C MET A 140 -12.16 11.81 0.28
N ALA A 141 -11.69 11.76 -0.96
CA ALA A 141 -10.27 11.60 -1.29
C ALA A 141 -9.41 12.75 -0.74
N CYS A 142 -9.77 13.99 -1.06
CA CYS A 142 -9.10 15.20 -0.60
C CYS A 142 -9.09 15.33 0.94
N TYR A 143 -10.21 15.06 1.60
CA TYR A 143 -10.31 15.14 3.05
C TYR A 143 -9.41 14.08 3.72
N THR A 144 -9.37 12.87 3.17
CA THR A 144 -8.45 11.81 3.62
C THR A 144 -6.99 12.24 3.48
N LEU A 145 -6.59 12.72 2.30
CA LEU A 145 -5.24 13.23 2.03
C LEU A 145 -4.86 14.39 2.95
N GLN A 146 -5.80 15.29 3.26
CA GLN A 146 -5.56 16.39 4.20
C GLN A 146 -5.35 15.91 5.63
N TYR A 147 -6.16 14.96 6.11
CA TYR A 147 -6.00 14.44 7.48
C TYR A 147 -4.73 13.63 7.66
N MET A 148 -4.33 12.84 6.66
CA MET A 148 -3.04 12.14 6.68
C MET A 148 -1.89 13.16 6.75
N ALA A 149 -1.87 14.14 5.84
CA ALA A 149 -0.82 15.16 5.78
C ALA A 149 -0.73 16.04 7.04
N ARG A 150 -1.85 16.27 7.73
CA ARG A 150 -1.90 17.02 8.99
C ARG A 150 -1.64 16.14 10.21
N GLY A 151 -1.82 14.82 10.07
CA GLY A 151 -1.61 13.82 11.10
C GLY A 151 -0.14 13.65 11.50
N GLY A 152 0.12 12.91 12.57
CA GLY A 152 1.48 12.50 12.93
C GLY A 152 2.00 11.33 12.12
N ILE A 153 1.17 10.71 11.27
CA ILE A 153 1.62 9.81 10.20
C ILE A 153 2.52 10.53 9.18
N HIS A 154 2.38 11.84 9.03
CA HIS A 154 3.30 12.66 8.24
C HIS A 154 4.45 13.17 9.13
N ASP A 155 5.69 12.95 8.70
CA ASP A 155 6.86 13.50 9.39
C ASP A 155 7.00 14.99 9.11
N HIS A 156 6.38 15.83 9.93
CA HIS A 156 6.39 17.30 9.78
C HIS A 156 7.78 17.95 9.79
N ILE A 157 8.84 17.25 10.20
CA ILE A 157 10.21 17.82 10.26
C ILE A 157 11.06 17.39 9.08
N GLY A 158 11.02 16.10 8.71
CA GLY A 158 11.82 15.54 7.62
C GLY A 158 11.05 15.33 6.32
N GLY A 159 9.73 15.30 6.38
CA GLY A 159 8.89 14.94 5.27
C GLY A 159 8.76 13.43 5.06
N GLY A 160 7.87 13.08 4.15
CA GLY A 160 7.45 11.70 3.91
C GLY A 160 6.52 11.14 4.99
N PHE A 161 5.93 9.99 4.70
CA PHE A 161 4.92 9.36 5.54
C PHE A 161 5.43 8.10 6.24
N HIS A 162 4.96 7.89 7.46
CA HIS A 162 5.09 6.64 8.17
C HIS A 162 4.07 5.60 7.67
N ARG A 163 4.35 4.32 7.91
CA ARG A 163 3.65 3.19 7.30
C ARG A 163 2.16 3.13 7.64
N TYR A 164 1.78 3.37 8.90
CA TYR A 164 0.39 3.43 9.32
C TYR A 164 0.25 4.18 10.65
N SER A 165 -0.99 4.55 11.00
CA SER A 165 -1.36 5.12 12.29
C SER A 165 -1.98 4.05 13.18
N VAL A 166 -1.51 3.91 14.42
CA VAL A 166 -2.11 2.96 15.38
C VAL A 166 -3.51 3.38 15.81
N ASP A 167 -3.81 4.68 15.69
CA ASP A 167 -5.10 5.27 16.03
C ASP A 167 -5.90 5.74 14.80
N GLU A 168 -7.18 6.01 15.03
CA GLU A 168 -8.14 6.42 14.01
C GLU A 168 -7.97 7.88 13.56
N CYS A 169 -7.16 8.68 14.26
CA CYS A 169 -7.06 10.11 14.04
C CYS A 169 -5.78 10.54 13.30
N TRP A 170 -5.09 9.56 12.71
CA TRP A 170 -3.82 9.70 12.00
C TRP A 170 -2.71 10.28 12.88
N HIS A 171 -2.77 10.07 14.20
CA HIS A 171 -1.89 10.76 15.14
C HIS A 171 -0.62 9.99 15.46
N VAL A 172 -0.69 8.86 16.16
CA VAL A 172 0.51 8.10 16.52
C VAL A 172 0.82 7.10 15.40
N PRO A 173 1.96 7.23 14.70
CA PRO A 173 2.34 6.27 13.67
C PRO A 173 3.05 5.06 14.25
N HIS A 174 3.05 3.98 13.46
CA HIS A 174 4.18 3.06 13.45
C HIS A 174 5.30 3.69 12.62
N PHE A 175 6.42 4.06 13.23
CA PHE A 175 7.36 5.06 12.68
C PHE A 175 8.22 4.61 11.48
N GLU A 176 8.04 3.37 11.01
CA GLU A 176 8.67 2.85 9.80
C GLU A 176 8.25 3.66 8.56
N LYS A 177 9.16 3.86 7.61
CA LYS A 177 8.86 4.50 6.33
C LYS A 177 9.27 3.60 5.19
N MET A 178 8.30 3.21 4.36
CA MET A 178 8.53 2.30 3.23
C MET A 178 8.51 3.05 1.90
N LEU A 179 9.35 2.64 0.95
CA LEU A 179 9.42 3.25 -0.38
C LEU A 179 8.10 3.13 -1.15
N TYR A 180 7.43 1.97 -1.08
CA TYR A 180 6.17 1.75 -1.79
C TYR A 180 5.05 2.69 -1.28
N ASP A 181 5.03 3.02 0.02
CA ASP A 181 4.09 3.97 0.60
C ASP A 181 4.35 5.38 0.05
N GLN A 182 5.62 5.82 0.07
CA GLN A 182 6.01 7.12 -0.48
C GLN A 182 5.62 7.25 -1.95
N ALA A 183 6.01 6.27 -2.76
CA ALA A 183 5.81 6.29 -4.20
C ALA A 183 4.33 6.39 -4.58
N GLN A 184 3.49 5.59 -3.94
CA GLN A 184 2.06 5.57 -4.21
C GLN A 184 1.35 6.83 -3.66
N LEU A 185 1.71 7.30 -2.47
CA LEU A 185 1.15 8.53 -1.90
C LEU A 185 1.48 9.75 -2.77
N ALA A 186 2.73 9.87 -3.25
CA ALA A 186 3.12 10.95 -4.15
C ALA A 186 2.20 11.02 -5.39
N ASN A 187 1.88 9.87 -6.00
CA ASN A 187 0.99 9.81 -7.15
C ASN A 187 -0.43 10.31 -6.86
N VAL A 188 -1.05 9.90 -5.75
CA VAL A 188 -2.41 10.37 -5.42
C VAL A 188 -2.44 11.84 -4.98
N TYR A 189 -1.36 12.36 -4.40
CA TYR A 189 -1.21 13.80 -4.15
C TYR A 189 -1.06 14.59 -5.45
N LEU A 190 -0.31 14.08 -6.44
CA LEU A 190 -0.22 14.69 -7.77
C LEU A 190 -1.60 14.71 -8.47
N ASP A 191 -2.38 13.62 -8.38
CA ASP A 191 -3.71 13.57 -8.96
C ASP A 191 -4.70 14.52 -8.27
N ALA A 192 -4.66 14.58 -6.94
CA ALA A 192 -5.43 15.55 -6.17
C ALA A 192 -5.07 16.99 -6.56
N PHE A 193 -3.78 17.29 -6.79
CA PHE A 193 -3.35 18.59 -7.32
C PHE A 193 -3.91 18.86 -8.72
N LEU A 194 -3.85 17.89 -9.63
CA LEU A 194 -4.38 18.07 -10.99
C LEU A 194 -5.88 18.35 -11.01
N ILE A 195 -6.64 17.73 -10.12
CA ILE A 195 -8.10 17.88 -10.00
C ILE A 195 -8.48 19.21 -9.32
N SER A 196 -7.79 19.55 -8.23
CA SER A 196 -8.15 20.68 -7.35
C SER A 196 -7.45 21.99 -7.66
N LYS A 197 -6.28 21.93 -8.30
CA LYS A 197 -5.31 23.02 -8.44
C LYS A 197 -4.80 23.61 -7.12
N ASN A 198 -5.03 22.92 -6.00
CA ASN A 198 -4.59 23.38 -4.70
C ASN A 198 -3.11 23.01 -4.46
N THR A 199 -2.26 24.03 -4.31
CA THR A 199 -0.81 23.89 -4.11
C THR A 199 -0.44 23.16 -2.82
N PHE A 200 -1.37 22.96 -1.88
CA PHE A 200 -1.20 22.05 -0.75
C PHE A 200 -0.81 20.64 -1.21
N TYR A 201 -1.53 20.08 -2.19
CA TYR A 201 -1.27 18.71 -2.64
C TYR A 201 0.02 18.61 -3.45
N SER A 202 0.34 19.63 -4.25
CA SER A 202 1.62 19.66 -4.97
C SER A 202 2.80 19.80 -4.02
N SER A 203 2.66 20.63 -2.97
CA SER A 203 3.65 20.75 -1.91
C SER A 203 3.85 19.43 -1.15
N MET A 204 2.77 18.69 -0.89
CA MET A 204 2.86 17.37 -0.24
C MET A 204 3.48 16.30 -1.15
N ALA A 205 3.23 16.33 -2.46
CA ALA A 205 3.95 15.46 -3.39
C ALA A 205 5.46 15.78 -3.40
N ARG A 206 5.83 17.06 -3.35
CA ARG A 206 7.23 17.49 -3.24
C ARG A 206 7.85 17.08 -1.91
N ASP A 207 7.13 17.22 -0.81
CA ASP A 207 7.54 16.79 0.52
C ASP A 207 8.02 15.32 0.51
N ILE A 208 7.19 14.43 -0.03
CA ILE A 208 7.49 13.01 -0.17
C ILE A 208 8.71 12.78 -1.07
N LEU A 209 8.74 13.39 -2.26
CA LEU A 209 9.81 13.16 -3.24
C LEU A 209 11.15 13.76 -2.81
N ASP A 210 11.14 14.91 -2.12
CA ASP A 210 12.31 15.54 -1.53
C ASP A 210 12.87 14.70 -0.38
N TYR A 211 12.01 14.07 0.44
CA TYR A 211 12.40 13.06 1.43
C TYR A 211 13.09 11.86 0.77
N VAL A 212 12.46 11.25 -0.24
CA VAL A 212 13.04 10.10 -0.95
C VAL A 212 14.40 10.47 -1.54
N CYS A 213 14.50 11.62 -2.22
CA CYS A 213 15.77 12.12 -2.76
C CYS A 213 16.87 12.29 -1.72
N ARG A 214 16.51 12.74 -0.52
CA ARG A 214 17.47 13.08 0.53
C ARG A 214 17.94 11.87 1.33
N ASP A 215 17.02 10.97 1.69
CA ASP A 215 17.29 9.90 2.67
C ASP A 215 17.25 8.49 2.08
N LEU A 216 16.57 8.25 0.95
CA LEU A 216 16.42 6.91 0.37
C LEU A 216 17.18 6.71 -0.96
N ILE A 217 17.88 7.71 -1.49
CA ILE A 217 18.64 7.57 -2.74
C ILE A 217 20.12 7.34 -2.49
N GLY A 218 20.67 6.31 -3.15
CA GLY A 218 22.09 6.01 -3.20
C GLY A 218 22.87 6.82 -4.25
N PRO A 219 24.21 6.75 -4.22
CA PRO A 219 25.06 7.59 -5.07
C PRO A 219 25.03 7.20 -6.56
N THR A 220 24.59 5.99 -6.91
CA THR A 220 24.63 5.46 -8.29
C THR A 220 23.25 5.37 -8.95
N GLY A 221 22.20 5.83 -8.26
CA GLY A 221 20.82 5.78 -8.76
C GLY A 221 19.96 4.72 -8.06
N GLU A 222 20.46 4.09 -7.00
CA GLU A 222 19.69 3.23 -6.12
C GLU A 222 18.56 4.01 -5.46
N ILE A 223 17.37 3.42 -5.35
CA ILE A 223 16.35 3.86 -4.40
C ILE A 223 16.13 2.73 -3.40
N TYR A 224 16.51 3.00 -2.16
CA TYR A 224 16.48 2.08 -1.03
C TYR A 224 15.07 1.85 -0.51
N SER A 225 14.86 0.69 0.11
CA SER A 225 13.54 0.14 0.37
C SER A 225 12.82 0.78 1.56
N ALA A 226 13.53 1.13 2.64
CA ALA A 226 12.87 1.61 3.86
C ALA A 226 13.81 2.27 4.89
N GLU A 227 13.21 2.97 5.85
CA GLU A 227 13.80 3.28 7.17
C GLU A 227 13.00 2.57 8.28
N ASP A 228 13.71 1.92 9.22
CA ASP A 228 13.12 1.23 10.38
C ASP A 228 12.29 2.19 11.27
N ALA A 229 11.36 1.63 12.06
CA ALA A 229 10.65 2.39 13.11
C ALA A 229 11.54 2.71 14.33
N ASP A 230 12.51 1.82 14.61
CA ASP A 230 13.32 1.81 15.81
C ASP A 230 14.64 2.56 15.65
N SER A 231 14.96 3.38 16.65
CA SER A 231 16.25 4.08 16.74
C SER A 231 16.76 4.11 18.17
N ALA A 232 18.08 4.31 18.34
CA ALA A 232 18.66 4.50 19.66
C ALA A 232 18.27 5.89 20.19
N GLU A 233 17.85 5.97 21.46
CA GLU A 233 17.48 7.27 22.07
C GLU A 233 18.66 8.23 22.18
N TYR A 234 19.88 7.69 22.32
CA TYR A 234 21.14 8.42 22.36
C TYR A 234 22.28 7.51 21.90
N GLU A 235 23.42 8.10 21.56
CA GLU A 235 24.59 7.35 21.10
C GLU A 235 25.07 6.36 22.17
N GLY A 236 25.17 5.07 21.81
CA GLY A 236 25.56 4.00 22.72
C GLY A 236 24.43 3.41 23.59
N ALA A 237 23.17 3.78 23.37
CA ALA A 237 22.04 3.16 24.08
C ALA A 237 22.00 1.63 23.87
N SER A 238 21.74 0.88 24.95
CA SER A 238 21.73 -0.58 24.92
C SER A 238 20.48 -1.19 24.25
N ARG A 239 19.45 -0.38 24.01
CA ARG A 239 18.20 -0.76 23.36
C ARG A 239 17.75 0.36 22.44
N LYS A 240 17.12 -0.01 21.33
CA LYS A 240 16.37 0.91 20.49
C LYS A 240 14.96 1.07 21.05
N LYS A 241 14.30 2.17 20.68
CA LYS A 241 12.88 2.40 20.92
C LYS A 241 12.21 2.91 19.65
N GLU A 242 10.95 2.54 19.51
CA GLU A 242 10.12 3.02 18.42
C GLU A 242 9.95 4.54 18.52
N GLY A 243 10.07 5.24 17.39
CA GLY A 243 9.81 6.68 17.32
C GLY A 243 10.86 7.57 17.99
N ALA A 244 11.92 7.02 18.62
CA ALA A 244 12.89 7.80 19.39
C ALA A 244 13.56 8.94 18.60
N PHE A 245 13.81 8.72 17.31
CA PHE A 245 14.32 9.75 16.40
C PHE A 245 13.30 10.89 16.16
N TYR A 246 12.01 10.57 16.13
CA TYR A 246 10.93 11.42 15.62
C TYR A 246 10.21 12.24 16.70
N VAL A 247 10.08 11.72 17.92
CA VAL A 247 9.28 12.35 19.00
C VAL A 247 10.04 13.43 19.77
N TRP A 248 9.30 14.34 20.42
CA TRP A 248 9.86 15.50 21.11
C TRP A 248 9.23 15.74 22.48
N THR A 249 10.02 16.16 23.46
CA THR A 249 9.51 16.83 24.66
C THR A 249 9.13 18.28 24.34
N ALA A 250 8.30 18.90 25.18
CA ALA A 250 7.96 20.31 25.00
C ALA A 250 9.18 21.20 25.24
N GLU A 251 10.04 20.83 26.18
CA GLU A 251 11.28 21.51 26.55
C GLU A 251 12.28 21.50 25.39
N GLU A 252 12.48 20.37 24.71
CA GLU A 252 13.35 20.29 23.51
C GLU A 252 12.88 21.25 22.41
N ILE A 253 11.56 21.41 22.23
CA ILE A 253 10.99 22.32 21.24
C ILE A 253 11.19 23.78 21.66
N GLU A 254 11.04 24.10 22.96
CA GLU A 254 11.30 25.44 23.49
C GLU A 254 12.75 25.86 23.27
N GLU A 255 13.69 25.00 23.65
CA GLU A 255 15.13 25.23 23.49
C GLU A 255 15.53 25.37 22.02
N THR A 256 14.95 24.55 21.13
CA THR A 256 15.32 24.51 19.71
C THR A 256 14.67 25.64 18.89
N ALA A 257 13.37 25.88 19.08
CA ALA A 257 12.65 26.89 18.31
C ALA A 257 12.89 28.32 18.83
N GLY A 258 13.17 28.47 20.13
CA GLY A 258 13.39 29.76 20.80
C GLY A 258 12.09 30.57 20.90
N ASP A 259 12.15 31.86 20.58
CA ASP A 259 11.03 32.80 20.73
C ASP A 259 9.74 32.36 20.01
N SER A 260 9.87 31.64 18.88
CA SER A 260 8.73 31.13 18.10
C SER A 260 8.13 29.82 18.64
N SER A 261 8.70 29.26 19.71
CA SER A 261 8.26 27.97 20.28
C SER A 261 6.78 27.96 20.67
N HIS A 262 6.26 29.05 21.23
CA HIS A 262 4.85 29.13 21.62
C HIS A 262 3.90 28.99 20.42
N ILE A 263 4.22 29.63 19.28
CA ILE A 263 3.46 29.51 18.03
C ILE A 263 3.56 28.09 17.48
N PHE A 264 4.78 27.54 17.46
CA PHE A 264 5.02 26.19 16.96
C PHE A 264 4.27 25.13 17.77
N LYS A 265 4.34 25.22 19.11
CA LYS A 265 3.66 24.28 20.01
C LYS A 265 2.15 24.34 19.89
N ASP A 266 1.55 25.54 19.76
CA ASP A 266 0.11 25.67 19.54
C ASP A 266 -0.31 25.10 18.18
N HIS A 267 0.50 25.32 17.14
CA HIS A 267 0.23 24.80 15.79
C HIS A 267 0.27 23.26 15.75
N TYR A 268 1.32 22.66 16.32
CA TYR A 268 1.58 21.21 16.30
C TYR A 268 1.05 20.43 17.51
N TYR A 269 0.13 21.04 18.27
CA TYR A 269 -0.54 20.41 19.41
C TYR A 269 0.44 19.78 20.44
N VAL A 270 1.49 20.51 20.77
CA VAL A 270 2.51 20.08 21.73
C VAL A 270 2.05 20.40 23.16
N LYS A 271 2.14 19.41 24.05
CA LYS A 271 1.82 19.52 25.48
C LYS A 271 3.06 19.19 26.32
N SER A 272 3.19 19.88 27.46
CA SER A 272 4.24 19.56 28.44
C SER A 272 4.11 18.14 29.02
N SER A 273 2.90 17.58 29.05
CA SER A 273 2.64 16.20 29.49
C SER A 273 2.87 15.15 28.39
N GLY A 274 3.21 15.56 27.16
CA GLY A 274 3.06 14.73 25.97
C GLY A 274 1.64 14.76 25.39
N ASN A 275 1.49 14.37 24.14
CA ASN A 275 0.24 14.53 23.37
C ASN A 275 -0.38 13.24 22.83
N CYS A 276 0.18 12.06 23.13
CA CYS A 276 -0.36 10.74 22.74
C CYS A 276 -1.60 10.33 23.56
N ASP A 277 -2.52 11.27 23.79
CA ASP A 277 -3.73 11.12 24.60
C ASP A 277 -5.03 11.27 23.79
N LEU A 278 -4.93 11.32 22.46
CA LEU A 278 -6.06 11.58 21.57
C LEU A 278 -6.96 10.36 21.34
N SER A 279 -6.41 9.16 21.38
CA SER A 279 -7.14 7.89 21.32
C SER A 279 -6.65 6.95 22.42
N ARG A 280 -7.50 5.98 22.80
CA ARG A 280 -7.06 4.87 23.67
C ARG A 280 -6.03 3.98 22.97
N MET A 281 -6.00 4.02 21.64
CA MET A 281 -5.05 3.28 20.82
C MET A 281 -3.73 4.01 20.61
N SER A 282 -3.64 5.31 20.93
CA SER A 282 -2.46 6.13 20.62
C SER A 282 -1.21 5.69 21.39
N ASP A 283 -1.35 5.28 22.65
CA ASP A 283 -0.22 4.84 23.49
C ASP A 283 -0.69 3.92 24.63
N PRO A 284 -1.17 2.70 24.32
CA PRO A 284 -1.77 1.81 25.32
C PRO A 284 -0.77 1.31 26.39
N HIS A 285 0.54 1.50 26.15
CA HIS A 285 1.62 1.02 27.01
C HIS A 285 2.45 2.15 27.66
N ASP A 286 2.00 3.40 27.54
CA ASP A 286 2.67 4.60 28.08
C ASP A 286 4.13 4.77 27.59
N GLU A 287 4.44 4.31 26.38
CA GLU A 287 5.79 4.38 25.79
C GLU A 287 6.19 5.81 25.41
N PHE A 288 5.21 6.66 25.08
CA PHE A 288 5.39 8.05 24.66
C PHE A 288 5.04 9.06 25.77
N LYS A 289 5.05 8.64 27.04
CA LYS A 289 4.79 9.52 28.18
C LYS A 289 5.73 10.73 28.19
N GLY A 290 5.16 11.94 28.23
CA GLY A 290 5.93 13.20 28.17
C GLY A 290 6.47 13.54 26.78
N LYS A 291 6.22 12.70 25.77
CA LYS A 291 6.64 12.90 24.39
C LYS A 291 5.46 13.35 23.52
N ASN A 292 5.81 14.07 22.47
CA ASN A 292 4.87 14.64 21.53
C ASN A 292 5.19 14.12 20.13
N VAL A 293 4.17 13.54 19.50
CA VAL A 293 4.13 13.30 18.07
C VAL A 293 3.50 14.54 17.43
N LEU A 294 4.25 15.23 16.57
CA LEU A 294 3.79 16.49 15.97
C LEU A 294 2.55 16.22 15.11
N ILE A 295 1.49 16.99 15.35
CA ILE A 295 0.24 16.88 14.62
C ILE A 295 -0.38 18.26 14.45
N GLU A 296 -0.71 18.61 13.21
CA GLU A 296 -1.32 19.91 12.92
C GLU A 296 -2.79 19.89 13.33
N ARG A 297 -3.15 20.73 14.31
CA ARG A 297 -4.53 20.88 14.78
C ARG A 297 -5.10 22.28 14.57
N LYS A 298 -4.33 23.17 13.96
CA LYS A 298 -4.72 24.56 13.67
C LYS A 298 -4.57 24.83 12.18
N ASP A 299 -5.62 25.38 11.60
CA ASP A 299 -5.55 25.92 10.24
C ASP A 299 -4.68 27.19 10.21
N ILE A 300 -3.74 27.28 9.25
CA ILE A 300 -2.79 28.39 9.12
C ILE A 300 -3.52 29.72 8.91
N PRO A 301 -4.44 29.88 7.92
CA PRO A 301 -5.24 31.10 7.79
C PRO A 301 -5.94 31.56 9.07
N LEU A 302 -6.61 30.64 9.77
CA LEU A 302 -7.31 30.97 11.00
C LEU A 302 -6.35 31.37 12.13
N GLN A 303 -5.21 30.70 12.25
CA GLN A 303 -4.21 31.00 13.28
C GLN A 303 -3.51 32.32 12.99
N ALA A 304 -3.14 32.59 11.74
CA ALA A 304 -2.53 33.85 11.31
C ALA A 304 -3.45 35.03 11.65
N SER A 305 -4.75 34.91 11.33
CA SER A 305 -5.76 35.91 11.68
C SER A 305 -5.84 36.16 13.19
N LYS A 306 -5.82 35.10 14.02
CA LYS A 306 -5.84 35.23 15.49
C LYS A 306 -4.59 35.89 16.06
N LEU A 307 -3.44 35.66 15.44
CA LEU A 307 -2.16 36.24 15.85
C LEU A 307 -1.96 37.67 15.28
N GLY A 308 -2.86 38.17 14.44
CA GLY A 308 -2.70 39.46 13.77
C GLY A 308 -1.58 39.48 12.73
N MET A 309 -1.28 38.32 12.12
CA MET A 309 -0.23 38.12 11.15
C MET A 309 -0.81 37.74 9.79
N SER A 310 -0.04 37.92 8.72
CA SER A 310 -0.35 37.33 7.42
C SER A 310 -0.07 35.82 7.39
N VAL A 311 -0.73 35.11 6.47
CA VAL A 311 -0.51 33.67 6.24
C VAL A 311 0.95 33.37 5.91
N ASP A 312 1.57 34.21 5.07
CA ASP A 312 2.97 34.09 4.67
C ASP A 312 3.93 34.25 5.85
N GLU A 313 3.68 35.22 6.73
CA GLU A 313 4.51 35.43 7.93
C GLU A 313 4.44 34.24 8.88
N LEU A 314 3.23 33.71 9.13
CA LEU A 314 3.08 32.53 9.98
C LEU A 314 3.75 31.29 9.35
N ALA A 315 3.56 31.08 8.04
CA ALA A 315 4.19 29.97 7.33
C ALA A 315 5.72 30.05 7.38
N ALA A 316 6.29 31.26 7.24
CA ALA A 316 7.72 31.49 7.36
C ALA A 316 8.26 31.20 8.77
N ILE A 317 7.54 31.61 9.82
CA ILE A 317 7.91 31.32 11.22
C ILE A 317 7.90 29.82 11.49
N LEU A 318 6.85 29.11 11.06
CA LEU A 318 6.74 27.67 11.22
C LEU A 318 7.83 26.95 10.42
N GLY A 319 8.09 27.38 9.19
CA GLY A 319 9.17 26.85 8.35
C GLY A 319 10.56 27.03 8.96
N ALA A 320 10.86 28.21 9.48
CA ALA A 320 12.11 28.47 10.19
C ALA A 320 12.25 27.61 11.46
N SER A 321 11.15 27.40 12.19
CA SER A 321 11.13 26.53 13.36
C SER A 321 11.39 25.07 12.96
N ARG A 322 10.71 24.55 11.93
CA ARG A 322 10.95 23.21 11.37
C ARG A 322 12.40 23.04 10.93
N GLN A 323 13.01 24.04 10.30
CA GLN A 323 14.43 24.00 9.92
C GLN A 323 15.37 23.85 11.14
N LYS A 324 15.10 24.57 12.23
CA LYS A 324 15.87 24.43 13.48
C LYS A 324 15.71 23.03 14.08
N LEU A 325 14.47 22.52 14.14
CA LEU A 325 14.19 21.16 14.61
C LEU A 325 14.82 20.10 13.72
N PHE A 326 14.80 20.28 12.40
CA PHE A 326 15.47 19.39 11.44
C PHE A 326 16.98 19.31 11.71
N ASN A 327 17.63 20.45 11.93
CA ASN A 327 19.06 20.52 12.25
C ASN A 327 19.39 19.86 13.59
N ALA A 328 18.52 20.02 14.60
CA ALA A 328 18.67 19.37 15.89
C ALA A 328 18.48 17.85 15.76
N ARG A 329 17.42 17.40 15.08
CA ARG A 329 17.09 15.99 14.87
C ARG A 329 18.16 15.24 14.06
N SER A 330 18.79 15.92 13.10
CA SER A 330 19.87 15.34 12.28
C SER A 330 21.10 14.89 13.07
N ARG A 331 21.21 15.28 14.35
CA ARG A 331 22.27 14.85 15.28
C ARG A 331 21.86 13.66 16.15
N ARG A 332 20.59 13.24 16.12
CA ARG A 332 20.11 12.05 16.83
C ARG A 332 20.54 10.79 16.09
N PRO A 333 20.68 9.64 16.78
CA PRO A 333 20.86 8.36 16.10
C PRO A 333 19.71 8.12 15.13
N LYS A 334 20.02 7.99 13.83
CA LYS A 334 19.01 7.72 12.80
C LYS A 334 18.45 6.30 12.95
N PRO A 335 17.20 6.07 12.52
CA PRO A 335 16.72 4.71 12.27
C PRO A 335 17.64 4.01 11.25
N HIS A 336 17.62 2.68 11.26
CA HIS A 336 18.39 1.93 10.28
C HIS A 336 17.77 2.12 8.88
N LEU A 337 18.62 2.35 7.89
CA LEU A 337 18.25 2.38 6.49
C LEU A 337 18.37 0.95 5.93
N ASP A 338 17.26 0.37 5.45
CA ASP A 338 17.31 -0.84 4.63
C ASP A 338 17.70 -0.42 3.21
N ASP A 339 18.98 -0.56 2.90
CA ASP A 339 19.63 -0.19 1.63
C ASP A 339 19.40 -1.22 0.51
N LYS A 340 18.43 -2.11 0.67
CA LYS A 340 18.00 -3.02 -0.40
C LYS A 340 17.26 -2.25 -1.48
N VAL A 341 17.61 -2.49 -2.74
CA VAL A 341 16.85 -2.05 -3.91
C VAL A 341 15.92 -3.18 -4.31
N ILE A 342 14.61 -2.95 -4.28
CA ILE A 342 13.59 -3.92 -4.72
C ILE A 342 12.97 -3.40 -6.02
N VAL A 343 12.93 -4.23 -7.06
CA VAL A 343 12.52 -3.80 -8.41
C VAL A 343 11.08 -3.31 -8.43
N SER A 344 10.15 -4.05 -7.83
CA SER A 344 8.73 -3.66 -7.75
C SER A 344 8.55 -2.25 -7.13
N TRP A 345 9.15 -2.00 -5.97
CA TRP A 345 9.02 -0.72 -5.27
C TRP A 345 9.70 0.43 -6.00
N ASN A 346 10.83 0.17 -6.66
CA ASN A 346 11.48 1.15 -7.52
C ASN A 346 10.63 1.46 -8.76
N GLY A 347 9.90 0.49 -9.33
CA GLY A 347 8.94 0.72 -10.41
C GLY A 347 7.86 1.75 -10.04
N LEU A 348 7.30 1.62 -8.83
CA LEU A 348 6.35 2.61 -8.29
C LEU A 348 7.02 3.99 -8.10
N ALA A 349 8.25 4.04 -7.60
CA ALA A 349 8.98 5.29 -7.39
C ALA A 349 9.36 5.98 -8.72
N ILE A 350 9.77 5.21 -9.73
CA ILE A 350 10.06 5.72 -11.08
C ILE A 350 8.81 6.39 -11.66
N SER A 351 7.63 5.76 -11.52
CA SER A 351 6.35 6.35 -11.90
C SER A 351 6.14 7.73 -11.24
N SER A 352 6.29 7.82 -9.91
CA SER A 352 6.01 9.06 -9.19
C SER A 352 6.96 10.20 -9.55
N PHE A 353 8.26 9.92 -9.69
CA PHE A 353 9.26 10.89 -10.15
C PHE A 353 9.03 11.33 -11.59
N ALA A 354 8.72 10.40 -12.51
CA ALA A 354 8.41 10.72 -13.90
C ALA A 354 7.19 11.64 -14.00
N ARG A 355 6.10 11.28 -13.29
CA ARG A 355 4.85 12.05 -13.23
C ARG A 355 5.06 13.45 -12.67
N ALA A 356 5.77 13.56 -11.55
CA ALA A 356 6.07 14.83 -10.89
C ALA A 356 6.82 15.82 -11.81
N SER A 357 7.66 15.31 -12.71
CA SER A 357 8.50 16.14 -13.59
C SER A 357 7.72 17.06 -14.54
N LYS A 358 6.49 16.71 -14.89
CA LYS A 358 5.60 17.55 -15.72
C LYS A 358 4.42 18.09 -14.95
N ILE A 359 3.81 17.32 -14.04
CA ILE A 359 2.64 17.76 -13.28
C ILE A 359 2.96 19.00 -12.43
N LEU A 360 4.10 19.00 -11.74
CA LEU A 360 4.49 20.11 -10.86
C LEU A 360 4.86 21.39 -11.63
N LYS A 361 5.00 21.34 -12.95
CA LYS A 361 5.15 22.56 -13.77
C LYS A 361 3.85 23.37 -13.87
N ALA A 362 2.71 22.77 -13.51
CA ALA A 362 1.42 23.46 -13.45
C ALA A 362 1.24 24.29 -12.17
N GLU A 363 2.20 24.29 -11.25
CA GLU A 363 2.19 25.16 -10.07
C GLU A 363 2.30 26.64 -10.44
N VAL A 364 1.80 27.50 -9.56
CA VAL A 364 1.94 28.95 -9.69
C VAL A 364 3.41 29.32 -9.48
N LYS A 365 3.98 30.20 -10.32
CA LYS A 365 5.42 30.51 -10.35
C LYS A 365 5.95 31.08 -9.02
N GLU A 366 5.09 31.74 -8.25
CA GLU A 366 5.42 32.38 -6.98
C GLU A 366 5.22 31.47 -5.76
N THR A 367 5.02 30.16 -5.95
CA THR A 367 4.84 29.21 -4.83
C THR A 367 6.09 29.20 -3.94
N LYS A 368 5.91 29.56 -2.66
CA LYS A 368 6.96 29.54 -1.65
C LYS A 368 6.99 28.18 -0.96
N PHE A 369 8.17 27.60 -0.86
CA PHE A 369 8.39 26.35 -0.14
C PHE A 369 9.13 26.61 1.17
N TYR A 370 8.76 25.83 2.18
CA TYR A 370 9.40 25.81 3.48
C TYR A 370 9.70 24.35 3.84
N VAL A 371 10.73 24.12 4.64
CA VAL A 371 11.10 22.79 5.17
C VAL A 371 9.85 22.03 5.64
N PRO A 372 9.72 20.74 5.33
CA PRO A 372 10.72 19.87 4.70
C PRO A 372 10.83 19.97 3.17
N VAL A 373 9.93 20.72 2.51
CA VAL A 373 9.97 20.92 1.05
C VAL A 373 11.14 21.82 0.68
N ILE A 374 12.02 21.32 -0.19
CA ILE A 374 13.18 22.03 -0.72
C ILE A 374 12.78 22.82 -1.96
N GLY A 375 11.83 22.30 -2.75
CA GLY A 375 11.37 22.94 -3.98
C GLY A 375 12.28 22.64 -5.16
N LEU A 376 12.71 21.38 -5.31
CA LEU A 376 13.52 20.95 -6.45
C LEU A 376 12.85 21.32 -7.78
N ASN A 377 13.68 21.66 -8.78
CA ASN A 377 13.18 21.90 -10.12
C ASN A 377 12.53 20.60 -10.65
N PRO A 378 11.29 20.62 -11.17
CA PRO A 378 10.63 19.41 -11.65
C PRO A 378 11.46 18.57 -12.65
N ASN A 379 12.33 19.19 -13.44
CA ASN A 379 13.21 18.44 -14.35
C ASN A 379 14.24 17.54 -13.62
N GLU A 380 14.59 17.82 -12.37
CA GLU A 380 15.48 16.97 -11.58
C GLU A 380 14.80 15.65 -11.20
N TYR A 381 13.48 15.64 -10.99
CA TYR A 381 12.73 14.41 -10.74
C TYR A 381 12.79 13.45 -11.92
N LEU A 382 12.75 13.96 -13.16
CA LEU A 382 12.89 13.11 -14.34
C LEU A 382 14.26 12.40 -14.34
N LYS A 383 15.34 13.12 -14.02
CA LYS A 383 16.69 12.55 -13.95
C LYS A 383 16.81 11.48 -12.87
N VAL A 384 16.11 11.64 -11.75
CA VAL A 384 16.05 10.61 -10.71
C VAL A 384 15.39 9.34 -11.24
N ALA A 385 14.24 9.47 -11.90
CA ALA A 385 13.55 8.34 -12.51
C ALA A 385 14.41 7.63 -13.58
N GLU A 386 15.07 8.38 -14.46
CA GLU A 386 15.97 7.84 -15.49
C GLU A 386 17.15 7.09 -14.88
N LYS A 387 17.77 7.63 -13.82
CA LYS A 387 18.88 6.97 -13.13
C LYS A 387 18.45 5.67 -12.45
N ALA A 388 17.31 5.66 -11.78
CA ALA A 388 16.78 4.46 -11.14
C ALA A 388 16.44 3.36 -12.16
N ALA A 389 15.79 3.74 -13.27
CA ALA A 389 15.51 2.82 -14.37
C ALA A 389 16.80 2.27 -15.00
N ALA A 390 17.81 3.12 -15.22
CA ALA A 390 19.10 2.71 -15.74
C ALA A 390 19.86 1.78 -14.76
N PHE A 391 19.77 2.03 -13.46
CA PHE A 391 20.36 1.18 -12.43
C PHE A 391 19.75 -0.23 -12.48
N ILE A 392 18.42 -0.34 -12.51
CA ILE A 392 17.72 -1.63 -12.62
C ILE A 392 18.12 -2.34 -13.91
N ARG A 393 18.11 -1.65 -15.05
CA ARG A 393 18.49 -2.25 -16.33
C ARG A 393 19.93 -2.79 -16.31
N THR A 394 20.85 -2.08 -15.66
CA THR A 394 22.27 -2.44 -15.64
C THR A 394 22.56 -3.59 -14.68
N HIS A 395 21.90 -3.62 -13.52
CA HIS A 395 22.26 -4.53 -12.42
C HIS A 395 21.26 -5.64 -12.16
N LEU A 396 20.00 -5.48 -12.58
CA LEU A 396 18.89 -6.35 -12.22
C LEU A 396 18.11 -6.85 -13.43
N TYR A 397 18.52 -6.52 -14.66
CA TYR A 397 17.95 -7.09 -15.89
C TYR A 397 19.01 -7.85 -16.68
N GLU A 398 18.70 -9.10 -17.01
CA GLU A 398 19.55 -9.98 -17.77
C GLU A 398 19.17 -9.97 -19.26
N GLU A 399 19.90 -9.21 -20.08
CA GLU A 399 19.62 -9.03 -21.52
C GLU A 399 19.59 -10.34 -22.34
N HIS A 400 20.19 -11.43 -21.86
CA HIS A 400 20.28 -12.70 -22.58
C HIS A 400 19.12 -13.66 -22.26
N THR A 401 18.53 -13.57 -21.07
CA THR A 401 17.35 -14.34 -20.65
C THR A 401 16.07 -13.52 -20.69
N HIS A 402 16.19 -12.20 -20.86
CA HIS A 402 15.12 -11.21 -20.70
C HIS A 402 14.46 -11.27 -19.31
N ARG A 403 15.23 -11.61 -18.26
CA ARG A 403 14.72 -11.79 -16.89
C ARG A 403 15.20 -10.71 -15.93
N LEU A 404 14.31 -10.33 -15.02
CA LEU A 404 14.62 -9.53 -13.85
C LEU A 404 15.15 -10.38 -12.70
N ILE A 405 16.01 -9.77 -11.91
CA ILE A 405 16.43 -10.21 -10.57
C ILE A 405 15.67 -9.34 -9.56
N HIS A 406 15.09 -9.96 -8.54
CA HIS A 406 14.14 -9.30 -7.63
C HIS A 406 14.74 -8.10 -6.87
N SER A 407 15.97 -8.23 -6.39
CA SER A 407 16.58 -7.22 -5.52
C SER A 407 18.10 -7.14 -5.62
N PHE A 408 18.64 -6.00 -5.17
CA PHE A 408 20.08 -5.72 -5.06
C PHE A 408 20.43 -5.28 -3.64
N ARG A 409 21.48 -5.87 -3.06
CA ARG A 409 22.16 -5.38 -1.86
C ARG A 409 23.60 -5.90 -1.84
N ASN A 410 24.58 -5.02 -2.05
CA ASN A 410 25.98 -5.41 -2.28
C ASN A 410 26.16 -6.39 -3.46
N GLY A 411 25.28 -6.32 -4.46
CA GLY A 411 25.20 -7.23 -5.59
C GLY A 411 23.75 -7.70 -5.85
N PRO A 412 23.45 -8.22 -7.05
CA PRO A 412 22.15 -8.81 -7.36
C PRO A 412 21.88 -10.02 -6.47
N SER A 413 20.65 -10.14 -5.99
CA SER A 413 20.21 -11.30 -5.21
C SER A 413 20.12 -12.56 -6.07
N LYS A 414 19.95 -13.72 -5.43
CA LYS A 414 19.69 -15.00 -6.13
C LYS A 414 18.22 -15.21 -6.50
N ALA A 415 17.32 -14.36 -5.99
CA ALA A 415 15.90 -14.50 -6.21
C ALA A 415 15.53 -14.00 -7.63
N PRO A 416 14.84 -14.81 -8.45
CA PRO A 416 14.31 -14.33 -9.72
C PRO A 416 13.24 -13.26 -9.46
N GLY A 417 13.01 -12.40 -10.44
CA GLY A 417 11.91 -11.44 -10.38
C GLY A 417 10.53 -12.13 -10.31
N PHE A 418 9.63 -11.54 -9.54
CA PHE A 418 8.24 -11.93 -9.40
C PHE A 418 7.33 -11.06 -10.26
N LEU A 419 6.06 -11.44 -10.42
CA LEU A 419 5.09 -10.68 -11.22
C LEU A 419 5.12 -9.17 -10.89
N ASP A 420 5.14 -8.80 -9.62
CA ASP A 420 5.09 -7.41 -9.17
C ASP A 420 6.32 -6.61 -9.61
N ASP A 421 7.50 -7.26 -9.69
CA ASP A 421 8.72 -6.63 -10.18
C ASP A 421 8.55 -6.17 -11.63
N TYR A 422 7.93 -7.01 -12.47
CA TYR A 422 7.67 -6.67 -13.87
C TYR A 422 6.50 -5.70 -13.99
N ALA A 423 5.38 -5.97 -13.33
CA ALA A 423 4.17 -5.17 -13.44
C ALA A 423 4.43 -3.71 -13.03
N PHE A 424 5.10 -3.49 -11.90
CA PHE A 424 5.32 -2.14 -11.39
C PHE A 424 6.44 -1.44 -12.15
N LEU A 425 7.51 -2.16 -12.55
CA LEU A 425 8.55 -1.59 -13.39
C LEU A 425 8.00 -1.16 -14.74
N ILE A 426 7.23 -2.01 -15.42
CA ILE A 426 6.60 -1.67 -16.71
C ILE A 426 5.70 -0.44 -16.55
N SER A 427 4.90 -0.36 -15.48
CA SER A 427 4.07 0.83 -15.20
C SER A 427 4.92 2.11 -15.06
N GLY A 428 6.01 2.03 -14.30
CA GLY A 428 6.98 3.11 -14.13
C GLY A 428 7.68 3.50 -15.43
N LEU A 429 8.04 2.54 -16.28
CA LEU A 429 8.69 2.77 -17.57
C LEU A 429 7.74 3.35 -18.62
N LEU A 430 6.46 2.97 -18.60
CA LEU A 430 5.43 3.61 -19.39
C LEU A 430 5.26 5.07 -18.99
N ASP A 431 5.25 5.38 -17.68
CA ASP A 431 5.26 6.76 -17.20
C ASP A 431 6.55 7.50 -17.57
N LEU A 432 7.71 6.83 -17.48
CA LEU A 432 8.99 7.42 -17.88
C LEU A 432 9.00 7.78 -19.37
N TYR A 433 8.40 6.95 -20.23
CA TYR A 433 8.19 7.27 -21.63
C TYR A 433 7.17 8.41 -21.82
N GLU A 434 5.99 8.32 -21.21
CA GLU A 434 4.91 9.29 -21.40
C GLU A 434 5.33 10.71 -20.95
N PHE A 435 6.11 10.80 -19.87
CA PHE A 435 6.59 12.06 -19.31
C PHE A 435 7.99 12.49 -19.81
N GLY A 436 8.88 11.54 -20.14
CA GLY A 436 10.27 11.81 -20.57
C GLY A 436 10.50 11.73 -22.09
N GLY A 437 9.76 10.86 -22.78
CA GLY A 437 9.71 10.77 -24.24
C GLY A 437 10.66 9.74 -24.87
N THR A 438 11.45 8.98 -24.11
CA THR A 438 12.45 8.06 -24.72
C THR A 438 11.87 6.67 -25.02
N THR A 439 11.93 6.23 -26.27
CA THR A 439 11.23 5.02 -26.76
C THR A 439 11.82 3.69 -26.27
N HIS A 440 13.08 3.64 -25.87
CA HIS A 440 13.70 2.39 -25.41
C HIS A 440 13.08 1.83 -24.11
N TRP A 441 12.28 2.62 -23.40
CA TRP A 441 11.52 2.18 -22.23
C TRP A 441 10.26 1.36 -22.59
N LEU A 442 9.84 1.34 -23.86
CA LEU A 442 8.61 0.68 -24.33
C LEU A 442 8.78 -0.81 -24.73
N LEU A 443 9.99 -1.36 -24.62
CA LEU A 443 10.32 -2.71 -25.07
C LEU A 443 10.62 -3.63 -23.88
N TRP A 444 9.59 -4.27 -23.33
CA TRP A 444 9.73 -5.25 -22.24
C TRP A 444 8.80 -6.45 -22.51
N ASP A 445 9.35 -7.65 -22.34
CA ASP A 445 8.69 -8.91 -22.72
C ASP A 445 7.66 -9.40 -21.70
N GLU A 446 6.70 -10.17 -22.20
CA GLU A 446 5.64 -10.80 -21.40
C GLU A 446 6.13 -12.11 -20.80
N LEU A 447 6.29 -12.12 -19.48
CA LEU A 447 6.50 -13.32 -18.65
C LEU A 447 5.27 -13.54 -17.74
N PHE A 448 5.15 -14.73 -17.14
CA PHE A 448 4.11 -15.09 -16.15
C PHE A 448 2.67 -15.27 -16.61
N LEU A 449 2.34 -14.95 -17.88
CA LEU A 449 0.99 -15.15 -18.41
C LEU A 449 0.62 -16.64 -18.37
N ASP A 450 -0.54 -16.94 -17.80
CA ASP A 450 -1.17 -18.25 -17.94
C ASP A 450 -1.88 -18.32 -19.30
N THR A 451 -1.25 -18.96 -20.27
CA THR A 451 -1.79 -19.09 -21.63
C THR A 451 -3.01 -20.02 -21.70
N GLU A 452 -3.26 -20.85 -20.69
CA GLU A 452 -4.41 -21.76 -20.64
C GLU A 452 -5.56 -21.15 -19.84
N GLY A 453 -5.27 -20.64 -18.63
CA GLY A 453 -6.27 -20.15 -17.68
C GLY A 453 -6.41 -18.63 -17.57
N GLY A 454 -5.61 -17.84 -18.29
CA GLY A 454 -5.62 -16.36 -18.26
C GLY A 454 -5.04 -15.75 -16.98
N GLY A 455 -4.77 -14.44 -16.98
CA GLY A 455 -4.13 -13.75 -15.86
C GLY A 455 -2.68 -14.17 -15.64
N TYR A 456 -2.04 -13.60 -14.62
CA TYR A 456 -0.61 -13.80 -14.36
C TYR A 456 -0.38 -14.49 -13.02
N PHE A 457 0.50 -15.49 -13.03
CA PHE A 457 0.99 -16.09 -11.80
C PHE A 457 2.04 -15.20 -11.14
N ASN A 458 2.13 -15.23 -9.81
CA ASN A 458 3.13 -14.48 -9.06
C ASN A 458 4.58 -14.94 -9.32
N THR A 459 4.76 -16.20 -9.72
CA THR A 459 6.05 -16.87 -9.88
C THR A 459 6.17 -17.56 -11.24
N PRO A 460 7.39 -17.78 -11.77
CA PRO A 460 7.58 -18.36 -13.09
C PRO A 460 7.25 -19.87 -13.12
N GLY A 461 7.11 -20.51 -11.96
CA GLY A 461 6.81 -21.95 -11.85
C GLY A 461 8.02 -22.87 -11.97
N GLU A 462 9.23 -22.32 -11.99
CA GLU A 462 10.49 -23.07 -12.09
C GLU A 462 11.04 -23.52 -10.73
N ASP A 463 10.56 -22.91 -9.63
CA ASP A 463 10.98 -23.26 -8.28
C ASP A 463 10.18 -24.50 -7.79
N PRO A 464 10.81 -25.68 -7.64
CA PRO A 464 10.13 -26.89 -7.21
C PRO A 464 9.63 -26.83 -5.75
N SER A 465 10.04 -25.82 -4.97
CA SER A 465 9.57 -25.59 -3.60
C SER A 465 8.24 -24.81 -3.53
N VAL A 466 7.78 -24.27 -4.66
CA VAL A 466 6.47 -23.63 -4.81
C VAL A 466 5.45 -24.70 -5.17
N LEU A 467 4.71 -25.16 -4.15
CA LEU A 467 3.72 -26.22 -4.30
C LEU A 467 2.47 -25.78 -5.08
N LEU A 468 2.12 -24.50 -4.97
CA LEU A 468 0.97 -23.90 -5.64
C LEU A 468 1.38 -22.52 -6.17
N ARG A 469 1.13 -22.29 -7.46
CA ARG A 469 1.28 -20.97 -8.08
C ARG A 469 -0.03 -20.21 -7.92
N LEU A 470 0.06 -19.02 -7.35
CA LEU A 470 -1.10 -18.17 -7.10
C LEU A 470 -1.15 -17.04 -8.13
N LYS A 471 -2.37 -16.66 -8.52
CA LYS A 471 -2.64 -15.43 -9.26
C LYS A 471 -3.15 -14.41 -8.23
N GLU A 472 -2.23 -13.62 -7.69
CA GLU A 472 -2.56 -12.65 -6.65
C GLU A 472 -3.37 -11.48 -7.25
N ASP A 473 -4.47 -11.14 -6.59
CA ASP A 473 -5.45 -10.15 -7.01
C ASP A 473 -5.63 -9.01 -5.99
N HIS A 474 -5.29 -9.26 -4.72
CA HIS A 474 -5.56 -8.33 -3.63
C HIS A 474 -4.71 -7.05 -3.69
N ASP A 475 -5.37 -5.91 -3.87
CA ASP A 475 -4.80 -4.57 -3.83
C ASP A 475 -4.77 -4.06 -2.38
N GLY A 476 -3.74 -4.45 -1.62
CA GLY A 476 -3.57 -4.12 -0.20
C GLY A 476 -2.84 -2.80 0.06
N ALA A 477 -1.74 -2.86 0.80
CA ALA A 477 -0.80 -1.74 0.95
C ALA A 477 0.00 -1.53 -0.34
N GLU A 478 0.33 -2.62 -1.02
CA GLU A 478 0.82 -2.63 -2.41
C GLU A 478 -0.36 -3.04 -3.33
N PRO A 479 -0.42 -2.52 -4.56
CA PRO A 479 -1.38 -3.03 -5.54
C PRO A 479 -1.00 -4.45 -5.95
N SER A 480 -1.91 -5.24 -6.49
CA SER A 480 -1.53 -6.54 -7.03
C SER A 480 -0.85 -6.41 -8.40
N GLY A 481 0.09 -7.30 -8.70
CA GLY A 481 0.71 -7.39 -10.02
C GLY A 481 -0.30 -7.62 -11.14
N ASN A 482 -1.40 -8.34 -10.90
CA ASN A 482 -2.47 -8.53 -11.90
C ASN A 482 -3.24 -7.22 -12.16
N SER A 483 -3.59 -6.45 -11.13
CA SER A 483 -4.24 -5.15 -11.28
C SER A 483 -3.40 -4.19 -12.12
N VAL A 484 -2.11 -4.08 -11.80
CA VAL A 484 -1.18 -3.19 -12.53
C VAL A 484 -0.93 -3.70 -13.95
N SER A 485 -0.78 -5.01 -14.15
CA SER A 485 -0.60 -5.61 -15.47
C SER A 485 -1.80 -5.36 -16.39
N ALA A 486 -3.03 -5.45 -15.88
CA ALA A 486 -4.24 -5.13 -16.64
C ALA A 486 -4.21 -3.68 -17.15
N ILE A 487 -3.81 -2.72 -16.31
CA ILE A 487 -3.65 -1.31 -16.71
C ILE A 487 -2.53 -1.14 -17.73
N ASN A 488 -1.38 -1.80 -17.54
CA ASN A 488 -0.25 -1.74 -18.47
C ASN A 488 -0.64 -2.24 -19.87
N LEU A 489 -1.31 -3.39 -19.96
CA LEU A 489 -1.81 -3.95 -21.22
C LEU A 489 -2.76 -2.98 -21.92
N ILE A 490 -3.69 -2.36 -21.19
CA ILE A 490 -4.61 -1.36 -21.75
C ILE A 490 -3.84 -0.15 -22.29
N ARG A 491 -2.85 0.37 -21.55
CA ARG A 491 -1.99 1.48 -21.99
C ARG A 491 -1.19 1.10 -23.24
N LEU A 492 -0.49 -0.02 -23.23
CA LEU A 492 0.28 -0.55 -24.37
C LEU A 492 -0.62 -0.73 -25.60
N SER A 493 -1.82 -1.28 -25.44
CA SER A 493 -2.77 -1.46 -26.54
C SER A 493 -3.15 -0.15 -27.23
N SER A 494 -3.06 0.97 -26.52
CA SER A 494 -3.32 2.31 -27.05
C SER A 494 -2.09 3.00 -27.62
N MET A 495 -0.89 2.44 -27.46
CA MET A 495 0.34 2.98 -28.05
C MET A 495 0.68 2.26 -29.36
N PHE A 496 0.49 0.94 -29.41
CA PHE A 496 0.79 0.09 -30.57
C PHE A 496 -0.42 -0.06 -31.51
N THR A 497 -0.20 -0.54 -32.74
CA THR A 497 -1.26 -0.88 -33.71
C THR A 497 -1.30 -2.38 -34.04
N ASP A 498 -2.25 -2.75 -34.91
CA ASP A 498 -2.33 -4.07 -35.55
C ASP A 498 -2.39 -5.23 -34.54
N GLY A 499 -1.72 -6.34 -34.85
CA GLY A 499 -1.76 -7.56 -34.04
C GLY A 499 -1.31 -7.38 -32.61
N ARG A 500 -0.38 -6.44 -32.32
CA ARG A 500 0.06 -6.17 -30.95
C ARG A 500 -1.00 -5.46 -30.13
N SER A 501 -1.62 -4.42 -30.69
CA SER A 501 -2.74 -3.73 -30.03
C SER A 501 -3.87 -4.70 -29.70
N ALA A 502 -4.23 -5.55 -30.67
CA ALA A 502 -5.27 -6.57 -30.48
C ALA A 502 -4.87 -7.58 -29.38
N SER A 503 -3.63 -8.09 -29.41
CA SER A 503 -3.14 -9.04 -28.42
C SER A 503 -3.16 -8.46 -27.00
N TYR A 504 -2.67 -7.24 -26.79
CA TYR A 504 -2.72 -6.62 -25.46
C TYR A 504 -4.15 -6.43 -24.94
N LYS A 505 -5.11 -6.05 -25.80
CA LYS A 505 -6.53 -5.94 -25.41
C LYS A 505 -7.13 -7.29 -25.05
N GLU A 506 -6.84 -8.31 -25.84
CA GLU A 506 -7.31 -9.68 -25.60
C GLU A 506 -6.75 -10.21 -24.28
N GLN A 507 -5.46 -10.03 -24.03
CA GLN A 507 -4.84 -10.41 -22.76
C GLN A 507 -5.44 -9.66 -21.57
N ALA A 508 -5.68 -8.35 -21.68
CA ALA A 508 -6.34 -7.58 -20.63
C ALA A 508 -7.77 -8.09 -20.37
N ALA A 509 -8.52 -8.40 -21.44
CA ALA A 509 -9.87 -8.96 -21.33
C ALA A 509 -9.87 -10.33 -20.65
N HIS A 510 -8.94 -11.22 -21.03
CA HIS A 510 -8.80 -12.54 -20.43
C HIS A 510 -8.39 -12.45 -18.96
N LEU A 511 -7.42 -11.60 -18.61
CA LEU A 511 -7.05 -11.35 -17.21
C LEU A 511 -8.26 -10.92 -16.38
N LEU A 512 -9.01 -9.92 -16.85
CA LEU A 512 -10.17 -9.42 -16.12
C LEU A 512 -11.29 -10.46 -16.00
N ALA A 513 -11.44 -11.34 -17.01
CA ALA A 513 -12.39 -12.44 -16.95
C ALA A 513 -12.04 -13.47 -15.86
N VAL A 514 -10.75 -13.74 -15.60
CA VAL A 514 -10.32 -14.62 -14.49
C VAL A 514 -10.80 -14.11 -13.14
N PHE A 515 -10.78 -12.80 -12.94
CA PHE A 515 -11.17 -12.17 -11.69
C PHE A 515 -12.60 -11.61 -11.71
N GLU A 516 -13.46 -12.07 -12.60
CA GLU A 516 -14.83 -11.54 -12.75
C GLU A 516 -15.64 -11.66 -11.44
N SER A 517 -15.58 -12.81 -10.75
CA SER A 517 -16.27 -12.99 -9.47
C SER A 517 -15.73 -12.04 -8.40
N ARG A 518 -14.39 -11.87 -8.32
CA ARG A 518 -13.75 -10.91 -7.42
C ARG A 518 -14.19 -9.47 -7.69
N LEU A 519 -14.15 -9.06 -8.95
CA LEU A 519 -14.63 -7.76 -9.39
C LEU A 519 -16.09 -7.54 -9.01
N LYS A 520 -16.96 -8.56 -9.12
CA LYS A 520 -18.40 -8.50 -8.81
C LYS A 520 -18.72 -8.53 -7.32
N GLU A 521 -18.02 -9.33 -6.55
CA GLU A 521 -18.44 -9.68 -5.19
C GLU A 521 -17.58 -8.99 -4.12
N GLN A 522 -16.34 -8.62 -4.46
CA GLN A 522 -15.34 -8.13 -3.51
C GLN A 522 -14.51 -6.97 -4.08
N SER A 523 -15.16 -5.99 -4.71
CA SER A 523 -14.48 -4.88 -5.38
C SER A 523 -13.54 -4.04 -4.48
N LEU A 524 -13.76 -4.04 -3.15
CA LEU A 524 -12.87 -3.36 -2.20
C LEU A 524 -11.52 -4.08 -2.01
N ALA A 525 -11.44 -5.35 -2.37
CA ALA A 525 -10.21 -6.11 -2.40
C ALA A 525 -9.36 -5.79 -3.65
N VAL A 526 -9.97 -5.22 -4.70
CA VAL A 526 -9.33 -5.02 -6.01
C VAL A 526 -9.55 -3.61 -6.63
N PRO A 527 -9.33 -2.49 -5.91
CA PRO A 527 -9.69 -1.15 -6.41
C PRO A 527 -9.03 -0.77 -7.74
N LEU A 528 -7.76 -1.11 -7.98
CA LEU A 528 -7.09 -0.80 -9.24
C LEU A 528 -7.57 -1.71 -10.37
N MET A 529 -7.89 -2.98 -10.09
CA MET A 529 -8.49 -3.86 -11.09
C MET A 529 -9.87 -3.35 -11.53
N CYS A 530 -10.65 -2.73 -10.62
CA CYS A 530 -11.89 -2.05 -11.00
C CYS A 530 -11.64 -0.89 -11.97
N CYS A 531 -10.58 -0.10 -11.76
CA CYS A 531 -10.17 0.91 -12.73
C CYS A 531 -9.81 0.28 -14.09
N ALA A 532 -9.02 -0.80 -14.09
CA ALA A 532 -8.64 -1.50 -15.32
C ALA A 532 -9.86 -2.03 -16.10
N ALA A 533 -10.83 -2.65 -15.41
CA ALA A 533 -12.07 -3.13 -16.01
C ALA A 533 -12.85 -2.01 -16.71
N ASP A 534 -12.96 -0.86 -16.06
CA ASP A 534 -13.62 0.31 -16.64
C ASP A 534 -12.83 0.90 -17.82
N MET A 535 -11.49 0.97 -17.71
CA MET A 535 -10.60 1.45 -18.78
C MET A 535 -10.70 0.59 -20.03
N LEU A 536 -10.82 -0.74 -19.90
CA LEU A 536 -10.99 -1.65 -21.03
C LEU A 536 -12.35 -1.47 -21.72
N ALA A 537 -13.40 -1.13 -20.96
CA ALA A 537 -14.73 -0.91 -21.49
C ALA A 537 -14.88 0.39 -22.30
N VAL A 538 -13.93 1.32 -22.18
CA VAL A 538 -13.94 2.55 -22.99
C VAL A 538 -13.57 2.22 -24.45
N PRO A 539 -14.39 2.61 -25.45
CA PRO A 539 -14.17 2.23 -26.86
C PRO A 539 -12.79 2.61 -27.41
N SER A 540 -12.24 3.74 -26.96
CA SER A 540 -10.88 4.16 -27.27
C SER A 540 -10.36 5.14 -26.23
N ARG A 541 -9.08 5.01 -25.86
CA ARG A 541 -8.36 6.03 -25.08
C ARG A 541 -8.11 7.28 -25.93
N THR A 542 -8.10 8.45 -25.29
CA THR A 542 -7.67 9.69 -25.93
C THR A 542 -6.17 9.63 -26.15
N GLN A 543 -5.71 9.61 -27.40
CA GLN A 543 -4.30 9.70 -27.73
C GLN A 543 -3.92 11.16 -27.98
N VAL A 544 -2.84 11.62 -27.37
CA VAL A 544 -2.22 12.93 -27.66
C VAL A 544 -0.83 12.67 -28.23
N VAL A 545 -0.70 12.83 -29.55
CA VAL A 545 0.57 12.64 -30.27
C VAL A 545 1.25 14.00 -30.44
N ILE A 546 2.38 14.19 -29.78
CA ILE A 546 3.19 15.40 -29.86
C ILE A 546 4.36 15.13 -30.82
N VAL A 547 4.38 15.88 -31.91
CA VAL A 547 5.40 15.80 -32.96
C VAL A 547 6.24 17.07 -32.90
N GLY A 548 7.56 16.95 -32.85
CA GLY A 548 8.45 18.10 -32.93
C GLY A 548 9.85 17.86 -32.37
N ASP A 549 10.65 18.92 -32.35
CA ASP A 549 12.01 18.89 -31.81
C ASP A 549 11.97 18.80 -30.28
N LYS A 550 12.35 17.65 -29.72
CA LYS A 550 12.32 17.39 -28.27
C LYS A 550 13.24 18.31 -27.47
N THR A 551 14.23 18.94 -28.12
CA THR A 551 15.12 19.91 -27.48
C THR A 551 14.52 21.31 -27.37
N SER A 552 13.43 21.57 -28.09
CA SER A 552 12.77 22.88 -28.09
C SER A 552 11.95 23.11 -26.81
N SER A 553 11.94 24.37 -26.35
CA SER A 553 11.08 24.78 -25.23
C SER A 553 9.59 24.60 -25.56
N GLU A 554 9.21 24.87 -26.82
CA GLU A 554 7.84 24.72 -27.32
C GLU A 554 7.33 23.29 -27.19
N PHE A 555 8.16 22.28 -27.48
CA PHE A 555 7.82 20.88 -27.29
C PHE A 555 7.64 20.55 -25.80
N SER A 556 8.59 20.97 -24.96
CA SER A 556 8.51 20.75 -23.50
C SER A 556 7.26 21.40 -22.90
N ASP A 557 6.89 22.61 -23.33
CA ASP A 557 5.71 23.33 -22.88
C ASP A 557 4.42 22.64 -23.34
N MET A 558 4.43 22.05 -24.54
CA MET A 558 3.32 21.26 -25.07
C MET A 558 3.09 19.99 -24.25
N VAL A 559 4.16 19.22 -23.96
CA VAL A 559 4.09 18.04 -23.08
C VAL A 559 3.55 18.43 -21.71
N SER A 560 4.05 19.53 -21.13
CA SER A 560 3.61 20.01 -19.81
C SER A 560 2.13 20.43 -19.82
N SER A 561 1.67 21.05 -20.90
CA SER A 561 0.26 21.42 -21.10
C SER A 561 -0.67 20.19 -21.12
N VAL A 562 -0.21 19.06 -21.67
CA VAL A 562 -1.01 17.82 -21.66
C VAL A 562 -1.25 17.35 -20.23
N TYR A 563 -0.24 17.41 -19.38
CA TYR A 563 -0.33 17.01 -17.98
C TYR A 563 -0.83 18.12 -17.06
N SER A 564 -1.40 19.20 -17.60
CA SER A 564 -2.02 20.27 -16.80
C SER A 564 -3.44 19.94 -16.34
N SER A 565 -4.02 18.80 -16.74
CA SER A 565 -5.35 18.36 -16.31
C SER A 565 -5.41 16.85 -16.03
N TYR A 566 -6.26 16.46 -15.09
CA TYR A 566 -6.48 15.06 -14.74
C TYR A 566 -7.35 14.38 -15.80
N ASN A 567 -6.78 13.39 -16.48
CA ASN A 567 -7.49 12.52 -17.41
C ASN A 567 -6.83 11.13 -17.40
N PRO A 568 -7.40 10.15 -16.69
CA PRO A 568 -6.87 8.79 -16.61
C PRO A 568 -7.11 7.96 -17.89
N ASN A 569 -7.91 8.46 -18.83
CA ASN A 569 -8.17 7.83 -20.13
C ASN A 569 -7.29 8.39 -21.27
N ARG A 570 -6.19 9.05 -20.93
CA ARG A 570 -5.25 9.64 -21.88
C ARG A 570 -4.00 8.77 -22.08
N THR A 571 -3.47 8.78 -23.30
CA THR A 571 -2.16 8.22 -23.66
C THR A 571 -1.38 9.28 -24.40
N VAL A 572 -0.16 9.58 -23.97
CA VAL A 572 0.71 10.58 -24.62
C VAL A 572 1.81 9.90 -25.40
N ILE A 573 2.00 10.32 -26.65
CA ILE A 573 3.02 9.77 -27.54
C ILE A 573 3.88 10.92 -28.03
N GLN A 574 5.20 10.80 -27.82
CA GLN A 574 6.17 11.83 -28.14
C GLN A 574 7.09 11.34 -29.26
N ILE A 575 7.14 12.06 -30.38
CA ILE A 575 7.95 11.67 -31.54
C ILE A 575 8.75 12.86 -32.08
N ASP A 576 10.06 12.68 -32.17
CA ASP A 576 10.94 13.64 -32.84
C ASP A 576 11.23 13.18 -34.27
N PRO A 577 10.74 13.88 -35.30
CA PRO A 577 10.95 13.48 -36.70
C PRO A 577 12.42 13.57 -37.14
N LYS A 578 13.30 14.23 -36.36
CA LYS A 578 14.75 14.26 -36.60
C LYS A 578 15.48 13.06 -35.99
N ASN A 579 14.85 12.35 -35.06
CA ASN A 579 15.43 11.17 -34.42
C ASN A 579 15.11 9.91 -35.25
N VAL A 580 16.13 9.39 -35.95
CA VAL A 580 15.99 8.24 -36.85
C VAL A 580 15.53 6.98 -36.11
N GLU A 581 16.07 6.72 -34.92
CA GLU A 581 15.73 5.52 -34.14
C GLU A 581 14.28 5.57 -33.65
N GLU A 582 13.79 6.74 -33.25
CA GLU A 582 12.38 6.91 -32.88
C GLU A 582 11.45 6.76 -34.06
N MET A 583 11.81 7.34 -35.21
CA MET A 583 11.04 7.20 -36.44
C MET A 583 10.95 5.73 -36.87
N GLU A 584 12.07 5.00 -36.88
CA GLU A 584 12.10 3.57 -37.18
C GLU A 584 11.27 2.76 -36.18
N PHE A 585 11.38 3.07 -34.88
CA PHE A 585 10.56 2.45 -33.86
C PHE A 585 9.07 2.64 -34.18
N TRP A 586 8.59 3.87 -34.40
CA TRP A 586 7.18 4.11 -34.65
C TRP A 586 6.71 3.58 -36.01
N GLU A 587 7.56 3.56 -37.04
CA GLU A 587 7.22 2.92 -38.32
C GLU A 587 6.93 1.41 -38.16
N ASN A 588 7.68 0.73 -37.30
CA ASN A 588 7.52 -0.71 -37.06
C ASN A 588 6.39 -1.05 -36.07
N ASN A 589 5.95 -0.08 -35.26
CA ASN A 589 5.09 -0.32 -34.10
C ASN A 589 3.73 0.39 -34.20
N ASN A 590 3.68 1.53 -34.87
CA ASN A 590 2.48 2.33 -35.13
C ASN A 590 2.68 3.24 -36.37
N PRO A 591 2.53 2.70 -37.59
CA PRO A 591 2.77 3.45 -38.84
C PRO A 591 1.93 4.73 -38.96
N ASN A 592 0.76 4.78 -38.33
CA ASN A 592 -0.10 5.96 -38.33
C ASN A 592 0.57 7.14 -37.62
N ILE A 593 1.21 6.90 -36.47
CA ILE A 593 1.95 7.93 -35.71
C ILE A 593 3.18 8.39 -36.51
N ALA A 594 3.94 7.46 -37.08
CA ALA A 594 5.06 7.81 -37.94
C ALA A 594 4.62 8.66 -39.15
N ASN A 595 3.47 8.33 -39.76
CA ASN A 595 2.90 9.12 -40.84
C ASN A 595 2.43 10.50 -40.38
N MET A 596 1.86 10.65 -39.18
CA MET A 596 1.55 11.95 -38.60
C MET A 596 2.81 12.80 -38.44
N ALA A 597 3.91 12.20 -37.98
CA ALA A 597 5.18 12.91 -37.82
C ALA A 597 5.79 13.35 -39.15
N LYS A 598 5.78 12.48 -40.17
CA LYS A 598 6.29 12.79 -41.53
C LYS A 598 5.49 13.89 -42.22
N ASN A 599 4.18 13.91 -42.02
CA ASN A 599 3.27 14.86 -42.66
C ASN A 599 2.96 16.07 -41.78
N GLY A 600 3.65 16.21 -40.64
CA GLY A 600 3.49 17.34 -39.73
C GLY A 600 3.97 18.66 -40.36
N PRO A 601 3.50 19.81 -39.85
CA PRO A 601 3.90 21.11 -40.38
C PRO A 601 5.40 21.35 -40.17
N ALA A 602 6.17 21.37 -41.26
CA ALA A 602 7.63 21.52 -41.21
C ALA A 602 8.09 22.91 -40.71
N ASP A 603 7.18 23.89 -40.67
CA ASP A 603 7.44 25.27 -40.22
C ASP A 603 7.22 25.48 -38.71
N LYS A 604 6.77 24.46 -37.97
CA LYS A 604 6.50 24.52 -36.52
C LYS A 604 7.51 23.68 -35.75
N ALA A 605 8.00 24.18 -34.60
CA ALA A 605 8.93 23.40 -33.78
C ALA A 605 8.24 22.26 -33.03
N ALA A 606 6.96 22.40 -32.69
CA ALA A 606 6.12 21.34 -32.14
C ALA A 606 4.62 21.51 -32.47
N VAL A 607 3.93 20.39 -32.68
CA VAL A 607 2.47 20.31 -32.85
C VAL A 607 1.90 19.10 -32.13
N ALA A 608 0.64 19.17 -31.72
CA ALA A 608 -0.08 18.05 -31.13
C ALA A 608 -1.29 17.62 -31.97
N TYR A 609 -1.48 16.31 -32.09
CA TYR A 609 -2.68 15.67 -32.62
C TYR A 609 -3.44 15.05 -31.46
N VAL A 610 -4.73 15.36 -31.33
CA VAL A 610 -5.60 14.73 -30.34
C VAL A 610 -6.57 13.81 -31.07
N CYS A 611 -6.45 12.52 -30.79
CA CYS A 611 -7.22 11.45 -31.41
C CYS A 611 -8.14 10.80 -30.39
N GLU A 612 -9.43 10.77 -30.70
CA GLU A 612 -10.50 10.26 -29.85
C GLU A 612 -11.51 9.53 -30.72
N ASN A 613 -12.05 8.40 -30.27
CA ASN A 613 -13.05 7.62 -31.00
C ASN A 613 -12.62 7.30 -32.43
N PHE A 614 -11.35 6.93 -32.60
CA PHE A 614 -10.74 6.63 -33.91
C PHE A 614 -10.67 7.83 -34.88
N VAL A 615 -10.85 9.06 -34.39
CA VAL A 615 -10.78 10.29 -35.19
C VAL A 615 -9.76 11.25 -34.60
N CYS A 616 -8.80 11.69 -35.42
CA CYS A 616 -7.83 12.73 -35.05
C CYS A 616 -8.29 14.11 -35.51
N ARG A 617 -8.14 15.11 -34.63
CA ARG A 617 -8.39 16.52 -34.98
C ARG A 617 -7.17 17.11 -35.70
N SER A 618 -7.36 18.25 -36.37
CA SER A 618 -6.26 19.01 -36.99
C SER A 618 -5.17 19.35 -35.97
N PRO A 619 -3.89 19.39 -36.37
CA PRO A 619 -2.78 19.66 -35.45
C PRO A 619 -2.93 21.03 -34.80
N VAL A 620 -2.65 21.09 -33.50
CA VAL A 620 -2.73 22.32 -32.68
C VAL A 620 -1.37 22.69 -32.11
N THR A 621 -1.17 23.99 -31.89
CA THR A 621 -0.05 24.53 -31.11
C THR A 621 -0.36 24.43 -29.61
N SER A 622 0.59 24.82 -28.75
CA SER A 622 0.46 24.71 -27.29
C SER A 622 -0.81 25.40 -26.74
N GLU A 623 -1.09 26.62 -27.20
CA GLU A 623 -2.30 27.38 -26.79
C GLU A 623 -3.60 26.68 -27.20
N GLY A 624 -3.64 26.15 -28.43
CA GLY A 624 -4.77 25.38 -28.94
C GLY A 624 -4.97 24.07 -28.17
N LEU A 625 -3.87 23.40 -27.81
CA LEU A 625 -3.89 22.14 -27.04
C LEU A 625 -4.47 22.35 -25.63
N HIS A 626 -4.03 23.39 -24.93
CA HIS A 626 -4.54 23.73 -23.61
C HIS A 626 -6.06 23.96 -23.64
N THR A 627 -6.56 24.72 -24.63
CA THR A 627 -7.99 24.96 -24.83
C THR A 627 -8.76 23.68 -25.14
N LEU A 628 -8.13 22.75 -25.87
CA LEU A 628 -8.73 21.49 -26.28
C LEU A 628 -8.91 20.51 -25.13
N LEU A 629 -7.91 20.46 -24.23
CA LEU A 629 -7.84 19.49 -23.13
C LEU A 629 -8.53 19.99 -21.84
N ASN A 630 -8.68 21.30 -21.65
CA ASN A 630 -9.33 21.87 -20.45
C ASN A 630 -10.86 22.00 -20.56
N LYS A 631 -11.51 21.02 -21.19
CA LYS A 631 -12.98 20.97 -21.26
C LYS A 631 -13.64 20.40 -20.01
N THR A 632 -12.90 19.69 -19.16
CA THR A 632 -13.41 19.14 -17.91
C THR A 632 -13.45 20.23 -16.83
N PRO A 633 -14.57 20.39 -16.10
CA PRO A 633 -14.67 21.40 -15.05
C PRO A 633 -13.59 21.19 -13.99
N VAL A 634 -12.80 22.22 -13.71
CA VAL A 634 -11.92 22.25 -12.53
C VAL A 634 -12.80 22.40 -11.31
N PHE A 635 -12.63 21.56 -10.30
CA PHE A 635 -13.27 21.81 -9.01
C PHE A 635 -12.53 22.97 -8.35
N THR A 636 -13.14 24.16 -8.34
CA THR A 636 -12.77 25.20 -7.37
C THR A 636 -13.18 24.69 -5.99
N LEU A 637 -12.25 24.02 -5.30
CA LEU A 637 -12.44 23.49 -3.95
C LEU A 637 -12.51 24.61 -2.89
N GLU A 638 -12.72 25.89 -3.26
CA GLU A 638 -12.87 27.02 -2.34
C GLU A 638 -13.99 26.82 -1.30
N ALA A 639 -14.88 25.84 -1.51
CA ALA A 639 -15.93 25.45 -0.57
C ALA A 639 -15.53 24.37 0.47
N PHE A 640 -14.33 23.78 0.39
CA PHE A 640 -13.82 22.86 1.41
C PHE A 640 -12.81 23.60 2.29
N LEU A 641 -13.34 24.46 3.17
CA LEU A 641 -12.60 25.01 4.29
C LEU A 641 -11.78 23.88 4.95
N SER A 642 -10.54 24.18 5.34
CA SER A 642 -9.72 23.30 6.16
C SER A 642 -10.59 22.64 7.23
N PRO A 643 -10.54 21.31 7.38
CA PRO A 643 -11.41 20.62 8.30
C PRO A 643 -11.36 21.29 9.67
N SER A 644 -12.51 21.79 10.13
CA SER A 644 -12.65 22.20 11.51
C SER A 644 -12.58 20.92 12.34
N PHE A 645 -11.49 20.71 13.07
CA PHE A 645 -11.38 19.56 13.95
C PHE A 645 -12.59 19.54 14.90
N PRO A 646 -13.27 18.39 15.05
CA PRO A 646 -14.33 18.28 16.04
C PRO A 646 -13.76 18.65 17.42
N PRO A 647 -14.53 19.36 18.28
CA PRO A 647 -14.09 19.66 19.63
C PRO A 647 -13.72 18.37 20.36
N TYR A 648 -12.56 18.37 21.00
CA TYR A 648 -12.05 17.21 21.73
C TYR A 648 -13.06 16.80 22.81
N PRO A 649 -13.41 15.50 22.93
CA PRO A 649 -14.08 15.03 24.12
C PRO A 649 -13.13 15.28 25.30
N SER A 650 -13.48 16.20 26.18
CA SER A 650 -12.80 16.34 27.46
C SER A 650 -12.93 15.01 28.22
N ARG A 651 -11.88 14.63 28.94
CA ARG A 651 -11.69 13.36 29.67
C ARG A 651 -12.74 13.05 30.77
N PHE A 652 -13.92 13.67 30.73
CA PHE A 652 -14.93 13.66 31.79
C PHE A 652 -16.28 12.99 31.45
N GLN A 653 -16.42 12.31 30.31
CA GLN A 653 -17.66 11.57 30.00
C GLN A 653 -17.59 10.04 30.15
N TYR A 654 -16.47 9.49 30.63
CA TYR A 654 -16.38 8.09 31.05
C TYR A 654 -16.17 8.01 32.56
N LEU A 655 -17.21 8.32 33.33
CA LEU A 655 -17.32 7.98 34.74
C LEU A 655 -18.56 7.10 34.92
N GLY A 656 -18.34 5.79 35.01
CA GLY A 656 -19.37 4.82 35.37
C GLY A 656 -18.82 3.39 35.36
N GLY A 657 -18.41 2.90 36.53
CA GLY A 657 -18.05 1.49 36.80
C GLY A 657 -16.55 1.26 36.90
N ALA A 658 -15.92 1.52 38.06
CA ALA A 658 -15.70 0.58 39.17
C ALA A 658 -14.51 -0.39 38.92
N PHE A 659 -13.32 -0.12 39.47
CA PHE A 659 -12.83 -0.53 40.81
C PHE A 659 -12.15 -1.92 40.80
N LEU A 660 -10.82 -1.98 40.67
CA LEU A 660 -9.87 -2.61 41.60
C LEU A 660 -8.42 -2.56 41.07
N ARG A 661 -7.48 -2.51 42.01
CA ARG A 661 -6.05 -2.19 41.87
C ARG A 661 -5.18 -3.45 41.79
N GLU A 662 -3.94 -3.20 41.35
CA GLU A 662 -2.69 -3.84 41.78
C GLU A 662 -2.47 -5.32 41.41
N LEU A 663 -1.52 -5.55 40.50
CA LEU A 663 -0.28 -6.27 40.80
C LEU A 663 0.78 -5.98 39.71
N GLN A 664 1.91 -5.44 40.13
CA GLN A 664 3.13 -5.32 39.34
C GLN A 664 3.72 -6.72 39.09
N GLY A 665 4.09 -7.02 37.86
CA GLY A 665 4.89 -8.19 37.53
C GLY A 665 5.32 -8.13 36.07
N SER A 666 6.62 -8.07 35.83
CA SER A 666 7.25 -8.10 34.51
C SER A 666 6.97 -9.43 33.80
N TRP A 667 6.32 -9.41 32.64
CA TRP A 667 6.16 -10.60 31.79
C TRP A 667 6.99 -10.47 30.52
N ARG A 668 7.97 -11.36 30.41
CA ARG A 668 8.82 -11.56 29.25
C ARG A 668 7.99 -12.18 28.12
N GLN A 669 8.26 -11.71 26.91
CA GLN A 669 7.68 -12.20 25.67
C GLN A 669 8.16 -13.65 25.40
N ASP A 670 7.33 -14.63 24.98
CA ASP A 670 7.19 -15.17 23.59
C ASP A 670 6.14 -16.32 23.60
N LEU A 671 5.21 -16.42 22.61
CA LEU A 671 4.41 -17.61 22.16
C LEU A 671 3.11 -17.26 21.35
N PHE A 672 2.90 -17.78 20.11
CA PHE A 672 1.64 -17.69 19.31
C PHE A 672 1.16 -19.01 18.61
N VAL A 673 -0.16 -19.12 18.27
CA VAL A 673 -1.08 -20.31 18.19
C VAL A 673 -1.46 -20.82 16.75
N LEU A 674 -1.73 -22.14 16.55
CA LEU A 674 -2.39 -22.79 15.38
C LEU A 674 -2.92 -24.22 15.70
N ALA A 675 -4.10 -24.53 15.15
CA ALA A 675 -4.74 -25.83 14.83
C ALA A 675 -5.95 -26.22 15.69
N LEU A 676 -7.15 -26.16 15.11
CA LEU A 676 -8.41 -26.53 15.76
C LEU A 676 -8.97 -27.81 15.16
N VAL A 677 -9.04 -28.91 15.91
CA VAL A 677 -9.59 -30.21 15.46
C VAL A 677 -11.05 -30.36 15.90
N LEU A 678 -11.96 -30.73 15.00
CA LEU A 678 -13.35 -31.09 15.30
C LEU A 678 -13.43 -32.34 16.20
N HIS A 679 -14.22 -32.29 17.27
CA HIS A 679 -14.62 -33.51 18.00
C HIS A 679 -15.61 -34.31 17.13
N PRO A 680 -15.32 -35.57 16.73
CA PRO A 680 -16.31 -36.36 16.03
C PRO A 680 -17.37 -36.80 17.06
N LEU A 681 -18.63 -36.52 16.75
CA LEU A 681 -19.85 -36.98 17.45
C LEU A 681 -20.20 -36.29 18.79
N LYS A 682 -21.24 -35.44 18.72
CA LYS A 682 -22.39 -35.52 19.64
C LYS A 682 -23.66 -34.93 19.02
N MET A 683 -24.39 -35.79 18.33
CA MET A 683 -25.85 -35.72 18.37
C MET A 683 -26.30 -36.11 19.79
N ALA A 684 -27.01 -35.21 20.46
CA ALA A 684 -27.71 -35.35 21.75
C ALA A 684 -26.86 -35.55 23.04
N PRO A 685 -27.29 -34.98 24.19
CA PRO A 685 -26.44 -34.79 25.36
C PRO A 685 -26.44 -36.04 26.26
N LYS A 686 -25.37 -36.82 26.22
CA LYS A 686 -24.96 -37.65 27.37
C LYS A 686 -23.44 -37.56 27.56
N LYS A 687 -23.04 -37.35 28.82
CA LYS A 687 -21.65 -37.43 29.28
C LYS A 687 -21.09 -38.80 28.86
N ALA A 688 -20.00 -38.79 28.08
CA ALA A 688 -19.24 -39.99 27.75
C ALA A 688 -17.86 -39.80 28.36
N SER A 689 -17.44 -40.75 29.18
CA SER A 689 -16.12 -40.86 29.79
C SER A 689 -15.07 -41.31 28.76
N SER A 690 -13.81 -41.06 29.09
CA SER A 690 -12.61 -41.12 28.25
C SER A 690 -12.16 -42.51 27.75
N GLU A 691 -13.05 -43.50 27.64
CA GLU A 691 -12.65 -44.88 27.28
C GLU A 691 -13.16 -45.37 25.91
N ASP A 692 -14.07 -44.65 25.24
CA ASP A 692 -14.75 -45.17 24.02
C ASP A 692 -14.27 -44.57 22.69
N ILE A 693 -13.16 -43.82 22.67
CA ILE A 693 -12.58 -43.29 21.42
C ILE A 693 -11.12 -43.70 21.41
N GLY A 694 -10.73 -44.50 20.41
CA GLY A 694 -9.37 -45.04 20.21
C GLY A 694 -8.32 -43.99 19.86
N TRP A 695 -8.26 -42.89 20.61
CA TRP A 695 -7.06 -42.12 20.82
C TRP A 695 -6.26 -42.85 21.91
N GLN A 696 -5.11 -43.40 21.55
CA GLN A 696 -4.10 -43.65 22.59
C GLN A 696 -3.75 -42.29 23.18
N ASP A 697 -3.96 -42.20 24.49
CA ASP A 697 -3.68 -41.12 25.44
C ASP A 697 -3.12 -39.78 24.84
N PRO A 698 -3.88 -38.67 24.86
CA PRO A 698 -3.40 -37.35 24.45
C PRO A 698 -2.14 -36.87 25.18
N SER A 699 -1.80 -37.46 26.34
CA SER A 699 -0.56 -37.16 27.05
C SER A 699 0.70 -37.75 26.36
N GLU A 700 0.56 -38.69 25.42
CA GLU A 700 1.67 -39.15 24.56
C GLU A 700 2.09 -38.06 23.55
N LEU A 701 1.22 -37.11 23.20
CA LEU A 701 1.58 -35.93 22.41
C LEU A 701 2.32 -34.87 23.25
N GLU A 702 2.12 -34.86 24.58
CA GLU A 702 2.82 -33.95 25.49
C GLU A 702 4.22 -34.45 25.88
N GLU A 703 4.50 -35.76 25.83
CA GLU A 703 5.85 -36.33 26.03
C GLU A 703 6.83 -36.02 24.88
N LEU A 704 6.35 -35.45 23.76
CA LEU A 704 7.13 -35.10 22.56
C LEU A 704 7.53 -33.61 22.47
N GLY A 705 7.30 -32.83 23.53
CA GLY A 705 8.11 -31.66 23.88
C GLY A 705 8.04 -30.38 23.02
N ARG A 706 7.22 -30.29 21.95
CA ARG A 706 7.14 -29.07 21.10
C ARG A 706 5.76 -28.73 20.47
N ILE A 707 4.65 -29.22 21.01
CA ILE A 707 3.27 -28.79 20.68
C ILE A 707 2.52 -28.57 21.99
N ARG A 708 1.76 -27.47 22.13
CA ARG A 708 0.89 -27.24 23.30
C ARG A 708 -0.59 -27.31 22.91
N ILE A 709 -1.29 -28.26 23.51
CA ILE A 709 -2.75 -28.31 23.55
C ILE A 709 -3.16 -27.46 24.75
N PHE A 710 -4.15 -26.59 24.60
CA PHE A 710 -4.62 -25.74 25.70
C PHE A 710 -6.14 -25.63 25.68
N SER A 711 -6.74 -25.50 26.86
CA SER A 711 -8.11 -25.05 27.02
C SER A 711 -8.13 -23.53 27.02
N ILE A 712 -9.07 -22.90 26.31
CA ILE A 712 -9.21 -21.44 26.33
C ILE A 712 -9.92 -21.05 27.63
N SER A 713 -9.18 -20.70 28.68
CA SER A 713 -9.77 -20.22 29.93
C SER A 713 -9.83 -18.69 29.95
N PRO A 714 -10.93 -18.07 30.43
CA PRO A 714 -10.99 -16.63 30.70
C PRO A 714 -9.97 -16.14 31.76
N SER A 715 -9.24 -17.04 32.45
CA SER A 715 -8.44 -16.72 33.65
C SER A 715 -6.96 -17.11 33.63
N ASP A 716 -6.36 -17.53 32.50
CA ASP A 716 -4.93 -17.93 32.42
C ASP A 716 -3.94 -16.75 32.43
N SER A 717 -4.13 -15.84 33.38
CA SER A 717 -3.26 -14.70 33.69
C SER A 717 -2.35 -14.95 34.91
N ASP A 718 -2.27 -16.18 35.46
CA ASP A 718 -1.41 -16.47 36.61
C ASP A 718 0.06 -16.73 36.19
N PRO A 719 0.98 -15.86 36.61
CA PRO A 719 2.33 -15.92 36.06
C PRO A 719 3.33 -16.81 36.83
N THR A 720 2.92 -17.42 37.93
CA THR A 720 3.84 -18.01 38.91
C THR A 720 4.37 -19.40 38.55
N ASN A 721 3.92 -20.01 37.43
CA ASN A 721 4.24 -21.41 37.12
C ASN A 721 5.24 -21.63 35.96
N LEU A 722 5.84 -20.57 35.40
CA LEU A 722 6.71 -20.68 34.21
C LEU A 722 8.20 -20.98 34.50
N GLY A 723 8.59 -21.17 35.76
CA GLY A 723 9.98 -21.13 36.21
C GLY A 723 10.82 -22.41 36.11
N SER A 724 10.29 -23.56 35.66
CA SER A 724 10.96 -24.86 35.96
C SER A 724 11.23 -25.82 34.79
N LYS A 725 11.03 -25.46 33.51
CA LYS A 725 11.19 -26.44 32.42
C LYS A 725 11.83 -25.99 31.10
N MET A 726 12.86 -25.13 31.08
CA MET A 726 13.66 -24.94 29.85
C MET A 726 15.18 -24.89 30.07
N ALA A 727 15.85 -25.95 29.64
CA ALA A 727 17.29 -26.00 29.35
C ALA A 727 17.54 -26.85 28.09
N TRP A 728 18.16 -26.22 27.08
CA TRP A 728 19.00 -26.72 25.96
C TRP A 728 18.69 -28.09 25.28
N LEU A 729 18.51 -28.11 23.95
CA LEU A 729 19.39 -28.78 22.94
C LEU A 729 18.76 -28.95 21.52
N GLU A 730 19.69 -29.14 20.60
CA GLU A 730 19.70 -29.07 19.12
C GLU A 730 18.98 -30.21 18.36
N GLY A 731 18.59 -29.93 17.12
CA GLY A 731 18.89 -30.77 15.92
C GLY A 731 18.09 -32.05 15.61
N LEU A 732 17.77 -32.17 14.30
CA LEU A 732 17.56 -33.36 13.45
C LEU A 732 16.15 -33.95 13.17
N PHE A 733 16.08 -34.46 11.94
CA PHE A 733 14.97 -34.89 11.07
C PHE A 733 14.84 -36.44 10.95
N LEU A 734 13.81 -36.85 10.16
CA LEU A 734 13.55 -38.12 9.41
C LEU A 734 12.60 -39.14 10.08
N ALA A 735 11.69 -39.88 9.41
CA ALA A 735 11.48 -40.21 7.99
C ALA A 735 10.04 -40.73 7.66
N TYR A 736 9.72 -40.67 6.37
CA TYR A 736 8.78 -41.43 5.51
C TYR A 736 8.84 -42.98 5.76
N VAL A 737 7.86 -43.89 5.53
CA VAL A 737 7.23 -44.53 4.30
C VAL A 737 6.32 -45.74 4.78
N PRO A 738 5.64 -46.59 3.98
CA PRO A 738 4.60 -46.49 2.93
C PRO A 738 3.28 -47.28 3.24
N GLN A 739 2.34 -47.20 2.30
CA GLN A 739 1.13 -48.01 2.12
C GLN A 739 1.44 -49.48 1.72
N GLU A 740 0.97 -50.48 2.50
CA GLU A 740 0.49 -51.80 2.06
C GLU A 740 0.28 -52.76 3.26
N GLN A 741 -0.98 -53.11 3.54
CA GLN A 741 -1.39 -54.47 3.91
C GLN A 741 -2.89 -54.59 3.70
N TRP A 742 -3.26 -55.08 2.52
CA TRP A 742 -4.48 -55.86 2.37
C TRP A 742 -4.22 -57.22 3.03
N SER A 743 -5.04 -57.57 4.01
CA SER A 743 -5.56 -58.94 4.14
C SER A 743 -6.83 -58.92 5.00
N ASP A 744 -7.90 -59.37 4.35
CA ASP A 744 -8.97 -60.19 4.91
C ASP A 744 -9.81 -59.59 6.05
N ASP A 745 -10.94 -58.99 5.70
CA ASP A 745 -12.22 -59.71 5.82
C ASP A 745 -13.36 -58.94 5.14
N TYR A 746 -13.81 -59.49 4.01
CA TYR A 746 -15.16 -59.29 3.51
C TYR A 746 -16.11 -60.09 4.42
N GLN A 747 -17.00 -59.42 5.15
CA GLN A 747 -18.31 -59.99 5.43
C GLN A 747 -19.42 -58.94 5.29
N GLU A 748 -20.43 -59.39 4.56
CA GLU A 748 -21.73 -58.82 4.26
C GLU A 748 -22.39 -58.11 5.45
N ILE A 749 -23.14 -57.04 5.17
CA ILE A 749 -24.59 -57.01 5.42
C ILE A 749 -25.24 -56.09 4.40
N GLU A 750 -26.32 -56.62 3.85
CA GLU A 750 -27.19 -56.10 2.81
C GLU A 750 -27.91 -54.79 3.15
N ASN A 751 -28.34 -54.13 2.07
CA ASN A 751 -29.57 -53.36 1.91
C ASN A 751 -30.45 -53.18 3.16
N ASP A 752 -30.71 -51.93 3.52
CA ASP A 752 -32.10 -51.47 3.60
C ASP A 752 -32.19 -49.96 3.40
N GLY A 753 -33.25 -49.58 2.66
CA GLY A 753 -33.39 -48.31 1.98
C GLY A 753 -33.65 -47.08 2.84
N ILE A 754 -33.72 -45.95 2.11
CA ILE A 754 -34.47 -44.69 2.25
C ILE A 754 -33.65 -43.74 1.33
N GLY A 755 -34.12 -43.32 0.16
CA GLY A 755 -35.39 -42.66 -0.12
C GLY A 755 -35.07 -41.20 -0.45
N GLU A 756 -35.31 -40.81 -1.70
CA GLU A 756 -35.19 -39.43 -2.22
C GLU A 756 -35.99 -38.43 -1.38
N GLU A 757 -35.37 -37.29 -1.05
CA GLU A 757 -35.83 -35.93 -1.39
C GLU A 757 -34.71 -34.90 -1.20
#